data_AF-A0A6V8D809-F1
#
_entry.id   AF-A0A6V8D809-F1
#
_cell.length_a   1.000
_cell.length_b   1.000
_cell.length_c   1.000
_cell.angle_alpha   90.00
_cell.angle_beta   90.00
_cell.angle_gamma   90.00
#
_symmetry.space_group_name_H-M   'P 1'
#
loop_
_entity.id
_entity.type
_entity.pdbx_description
1 polymer ?
#
loop_
_entity_poly.entity_id
_entity_poly.type
_entity_poly.pdbx_seq_one_letter_code
_entity_poly.pdbx_strand_id
1 'polypeptide(L)'
;GDGYGDNTGGNASDAFPYDPTQWSDADYDGYGDNATGNNADEYPIDPTQWEDADGDGYGDNPAGTNGDQFPNDASQWADADGDGYGDNTAGNQPDAFPSDATQWEDTDGDGYGDNAGGNDADAFPDDATQWADEDGDGFGDNQAGNDPDAFPMDGTQWIDTDGDGYGDNPTGTTPDMFPTDASQWADADNDGYGDNAMGTNGDQCLNTPPGQAVDSTGCSTSQKDGDLDGVMDDQDACPETPAGEQVDMSGCSGSQEDSDNDGVMDAFDLCPSTPLGSSIDAAGCADSQLDSDNDGITNDVDACPMSAPEVPVNGQGCAADERDTDMDGVMDADDFCALTPTEEEADSTGCSNSQRDDDNDSFTNDLDQCPNTSLQSTPDSVGCSPEQYDDDNDLIDNTIDDCAATPAGEQVNQEGCSATQTDQDMDGIKDAYDLCRDTAAGHGPDLDGCSEHQKDDDEDGVFNVADRCKGTDANQTVIDDEGCALNQIDTDGDGVNDEEDDFVFDANESLDSDNDGVADRYDDAPFDSARSEALAEEGGGGGFVYAIIVLLVLCGLGALLVVRRNDEAAGMGSAFAEANYDDAATDHNMAGETKALPQIAETQEWEEDGVHWSKAADGTLSYYDAGSESWLVYEQ
;
A
#
# COMPACT_ATOMS: atom_id res chain seq x y z
N GLY A 1 -132.03 26.82 -78.13
CA GLY A 1 -132.78 28.03 -77.81
C GLY A 1 -132.91 28.08 -76.31
N ASP A 2 -131.85 28.55 -75.71
CA ASP A 2 -131.64 29.06 -74.35
C ASP A 2 -132.55 30.25 -73.98
N GLY A 3 -133.12 30.96 -74.97
CA GLY A 3 -134.11 32.02 -74.76
C GLY A 3 -133.58 33.43 -74.94
N TYR A 4 -132.30 33.58 -75.30
CA TYR A 4 -131.67 34.84 -75.69
C TYR A 4 -131.72 35.01 -77.22
N GLY A 5 -131.42 36.21 -77.72
CA GLY A 5 -131.65 36.56 -79.12
C GLY A 5 -130.36 36.63 -79.94
N ASP A 6 -130.23 35.78 -80.96
CA ASP A 6 -129.07 35.68 -81.88
C ASP A 6 -128.85 36.91 -82.81
N ASN A 7 -129.48 38.05 -82.53
CA ASN A 7 -129.46 39.22 -83.41
C ASN A 7 -128.35 40.20 -82.99
N THR A 8 -127.37 40.41 -83.88
CA THR A 8 -126.14 41.21 -83.69
C THR A 8 -126.34 42.70 -83.36
N GLY A 9 -127.58 43.19 -83.26
CA GLY A 9 -127.92 44.58 -82.90
C GLY A 9 -128.98 44.71 -81.79
N GLY A 10 -129.27 43.64 -81.04
CA GLY A 10 -130.20 43.67 -79.91
C GLY A 10 -129.56 44.09 -78.59
N ASN A 11 -130.35 44.61 -77.65
CA ASN A 11 -129.89 45.04 -76.31
C ASN A 11 -129.53 43.86 -75.35
N ALA A 12 -129.51 42.62 -75.87
CA ALA A 12 -129.23 41.36 -75.19
C ALA A 12 -128.90 40.29 -76.25
N SER A 13 -127.86 40.55 -77.05
CA SER A 13 -127.37 39.58 -78.04
C SER A 13 -126.75 38.39 -77.32
N ASP A 14 -127.20 37.18 -77.67
CA ASP A 14 -126.61 35.93 -77.17
C ASP A 14 -125.14 35.84 -77.60
N ALA A 15 -124.25 35.75 -76.62
CA ALA A 15 -122.80 35.61 -76.83
C ALA A 15 -122.41 34.21 -77.33
N PHE A 16 -123.21 33.17 -77.04
CA PHE A 16 -122.97 31.78 -77.40
C PHE A 16 -124.13 31.14 -78.20
N PRO A 17 -124.42 31.58 -79.43
CA PRO A 17 -125.59 31.13 -80.21
C PRO A 17 -125.69 29.62 -80.50
N TYR A 18 -124.62 28.87 -80.26
CA TYR A 18 -124.53 27.43 -80.50
C TYR A 18 -124.45 26.59 -79.22
N ASP A 19 -124.27 27.21 -78.05
CA ASP A 19 -124.33 26.52 -76.75
C ASP A 19 -125.62 26.92 -76.03
N PRO A 20 -126.64 26.03 -75.95
CA PRO A 20 -127.91 26.36 -75.31
C PRO A 20 -127.85 26.52 -73.79
N THR A 21 -126.68 26.33 -73.18
CA THR A 21 -126.45 26.45 -71.74
C THR A 21 -125.71 27.73 -71.35
N GLN A 22 -125.20 28.50 -72.32
CA GLN A 22 -124.51 29.77 -72.13
C GLN A 22 -125.19 30.87 -72.96
N TRP A 23 -125.17 32.11 -72.48
CA TRP A 23 -125.82 33.24 -73.18
C TRP A 23 -125.19 34.61 -72.94
N SER A 24 -124.29 34.72 -71.96
CA SER A 24 -123.60 35.95 -71.54
C SER A 24 -122.11 35.68 -71.46
N ASP A 25 -121.33 36.66 -71.89
CA ASP A 25 -119.87 36.72 -71.88
C ASP A 25 -119.52 38.17 -71.54
N ALA A 26 -119.29 38.43 -70.25
CA ALA A 26 -119.21 39.80 -69.75
C ALA A 26 -117.87 40.48 -70.05
N ASP A 27 -116.79 39.72 -70.20
CA ASP A 27 -115.44 40.22 -70.42
C ASP A 27 -114.85 39.87 -71.80
N TYR A 28 -115.58 39.07 -72.59
CA TYR A 28 -115.30 38.73 -73.99
C TYR A 28 -114.13 37.77 -74.21
N ASP A 29 -113.90 36.85 -73.26
CA ASP A 29 -112.84 35.84 -73.34
C ASP A 29 -113.26 34.55 -74.08
N GLY A 30 -114.57 34.36 -74.28
CA GLY A 30 -115.15 33.20 -74.94
C GLY A 30 -115.58 32.06 -74.03
N TYR A 31 -115.62 32.27 -72.71
CA TYR A 31 -116.27 31.41 -71.72
C TYR A 31 -117.56 32.06 -71.21
N GLY A 32 -118.51 31.24 -70.76
CA GLY A 32 -119.87 31.73 -70.49
C GLY A 32 -120.17 31.96 -69.01
N ASP A 33 -120.67 33.14 -68.66
CA ASP A 33 -120.93 33.58 -67.27
C ASP A 33 -121.95 32.71 -66.50
N ASN A 34 -122.69 31.80 -67.17
CA ASN A 34 -123.65 30.94 -66.48
C ASN A 34 -122.92 29.77 -65.80
N ALA A 35 -122.72 29.87 -64.49
CA ALA A 35 -122.09 28.87 -63.61
C ALA A 35 -122.63 27.43 -63.70
N THR A 36 -123.79 27.20 -64.33
CA THR A 36 -124.38 25.85 -64.51
C THR A 36 -124.35 25.36 -65.97
N GLY A 37 -123.79 26.15 -66.88
CA GLY A 37 -123.62 25.79 -68.28
C GLY A 37 -122.34 24.99 -68.52
N ASN A 38 -122.16 24.54 -69.76
CA ASN A 38 -120.89 23.92 -70.16
C ASN A 38 -119.81 25.01 -70.23
N ASN A 39 -118.57 24.67 -69.88
CA ASN A 39 -117.43 25.60 -69.91
C ASN A 39 -117.78 26.93 -69.23
N ALA A 40 -118.41 26.83 -68.06
CA ALA A 40 -118.82 28.00 -67.31
C ALA A 40 -117.59 28.76 -66.83
N ASP A 41 -117.63 30.08 -67.00
CA ASP A 41 -116.57 30.97 -66.58
C ASP A 41 -116.60 31.15 -65.05
N GLU A 42 -115.51 30.77 -64.39
CA GLU A 42 -115.30 30.93 -62.96
C GLU A 42 -114.87 32.36 -62.57
N TYR A 43 -114.40 33.14 -63.55
CA TYR A 43 -113.94 34.53 -63.41
C TYR A 43 -114.66 35.52 -64.36
N PRO A 44 -116.00 35.75 -64.23
CA PRO A 44 -116.85 36.46 -65.21
C PRO A 44 -116.56 37.94 -65.51
N ILE A 45 -115.45 38.49 -65.01
CA ILE A 45 -115.04 39.88 -65.22
C ILE A 45 -113.54 40.01 -65.52
N ASP A 46 -112.80 38.89 -65.53
CA ASP A 46 -111.38 38.86 -65.84
C ASP A 46 -111.16 38.12 -67.16
N PRO A 47 -110.98 38.86 -68.28
CA PRO A 47 -110.93 38.24 -69.61
C PRO A 47 -109.66 37.41 -69.87
N THR A 48 -108.85 37.21 -68.83
CA THR A 48 -107.62 36.43 -68.88
C THR A 48 -107.71 35.14 -68.07
N GLN A 49 -108.80 34.88 -67.34
CA GLN A 49 -109.02 33.68 -66.53
C GLN A 49 -110.43 33.14 -66.76
N TRP A 50 -110.61 31.81 -66.68
CA TRP A 50 -111.92 31.19 -66.97
C TRP A 50 -112.20 29.89 -66.20
N GLU A 51 -111.18 29.23 -65.65
CA GLU A 51 -111.26 27.93 -64.95
C GLU A 51 -110.36 27.98 -63.70
N ASP A 52 -110.81 27.37 -62.60
CA ASP A 52 -110.03 27.12 -61.37
C ASP A 52 -110.22 25.64 -60.99
N ALA A 53 -109.30 24.79 -61.45
CA ALA A 53 -109.48 23.34 -61.41
C ALA A 53 -109.35 22.75 -59.99
N ASP A 54 -108.60 23.39 -59.10
CA ASP A 54 -108.34 22.90 -57.74
C ASP A 54 -109.06 23.68 -56.62
N GLY A 55 -109.63 24.83 -56.96
CA GLY A 55 -110.55 25.61 -56.14
C GLY A 55 -109.86 26.52 -55.12
N ASP A 56 -108.64 26.96 -55.39
CA ASP A 56 -107.87 27.83 -54.50
C ASP A 56 -108.13 29.34 -54.68
N GLY A 57 -108.84 29.70 -55.75
CA GLY A 57 -109.21 31.07 -56.10
C GLY A 57 -108.19 31.79 -56.99
N TYR A 58 -107.22 31.09 -57.56
CA TYR A 58 -106.34 31.52 -58.65
C TYR A 58 -106.78 30.84 -59.96
N GLY A 59 -106.63 31.53 -61.09
CA GLY A 59 -107.15 31.01 -62.37
C GLY A 59 -106.11 30.20 -63.13
N ASP A 60 -106.52 29.06 -63.71
CA ASP A 60 -105.67 28.06 -64.37
C ASP A 60 -104.85 28.59 -65.56
N ASN A 61 -105.13 29.80 -66.08
CA ASN A 61 -104.32 30.39 -67.14
C ASN A 61 -103.10 31.11 -66.52
N PRO A 62 -101.88 30.54 -66.58
CA PRO A 62 -100.70 31.10 -65.91
C PRO A 62 -100.27 32.46 -66.47
N ALA A 63 -100.72 32.82 -67.68
CA ALA A 63 -100.42 34.11 -68.30
C ALA A 63 -101.48 35.20 -68.01
N GLY A 64 -102.57 34.85 -67.31
CA GLY A 64 -103.61 35.79 -66.93
C GLY A 64 -103.33 36.54 -65.62
N THR A 65 -104.26 37.40 -65.21
CA THR A 65 -104.19 38.12 -63.94
C THR A 65 -104.20 37.09 -62.80
N ASN A 66 -103.22 37.15 -61.89
CA ASN A 66 -103.05 36.18 -60.81
C ASN A 66 -103.16 34.72 -61.32
N GLY A 67 -102.54 34.42 -62.45
CA GLY A 67 -102.57 33.09 -63.03
C GLY A 67 -101.88 32.07 -62.13
N ASP A 68 -102.57 30.97 -61.90
CA ASP A 68 -102.10 29.84 -61.12
C ASP A 68 -100.97 29.12 -61.86
N GLN A 69 -99.80 29.02 -61.21
CA GLN A 69 -98.65 28.27 -61.73
C GLN A 69 -98.75 26.76 -61.43
N PHE A 70 -99.63 26.35 -60.52
CA PHE A 70 -99.88 24.96 -60.14
C PHE A 70 -101.39 24.59 -60.19
N PRO A 71 -102.02 24.50 -61.39
CA PRO A 71 -103.48 24.30 -61.57
C PRO A 71 -104.10 22.99 -61.05
N ASN A 72 -103.37 22.19 -60.28
CA ASN A 72 -103.85 20.94 -59.69
C ASN A 72 -103.48 20.83 -58.21
N ASP A 73 -102.94 21.89 -57.62
CA ASP A 73 -102.45 21.94 -56.25
C ASP A 73 -103.00 23.16 -55.52
N ALA A 74 -104.17 23.00 -54.90
CA ALA A 74 -104.85 24.10 -54.21
C ALA A 74 -104.10 24.72 -53.01
N SER A 75 -102.89 24.23 -52.71
CA SER A 75 -102.02 24.77 -51.68
C SER A 75 -100.90 25.65 -52.24
N GLN A 76 -100.69 25.69 -53.56
CA GLN A 76 -99.66 26.46 -54.24
C GLN A 76 -100.24 27.15 -55.48
N TRP A 77 -99.92 28.43 -55.68
CA TRP A 77 -100.45 29.20 -56.83
C TRP A 77 -99.42 30.11 -57.51
N ALA A 78 -98.25 30.30 -56.90
CA ALA A 78 -97.20 31.20 -57.35
C ALA A 78 -95.86 30.47 -57.41
N ASP A 79 -95.08 30.75 -58.45
CA ASP A 79 -93.73 30.26 -58.73
C ASP A 79 -92.95 31.46 -59.29
N ALA A 80 -92.31 32.22 -58.41
CA ALA A 80 -91.76 33.52 -58.77
C ALA A 80 -90.51 33.45 -59.66
N ASP A 81 -89.73 32.37 -59.56
CA ASP A 81 -88.48 32.19 -60.28
C ASP A 81 -88.52 31.08 -61.35
N GLY A 82 -89.58 30.27 -61.36
CA GLY A 82 -89.93 29.36 -62.43
C GLY A 82 -89.27 27.98 -62.33
N ASP A 83 -88.92 27.53 -61.13
CA ASP A 83 -88.25 26.24 -60.89
C ASP A 83 -89.21 25.06 -60.70
N GLY A 84 -90.51 25.35 -60.53
CA GLY A 84 -91.55 24.36 -60.32
C GLY A 84 -91.81 23.98 -58.86
N TYR A 85 -91.30 24.74 -57.89
CA TYR A 85 -91.70 24.72 -56.49
C TYR A 85 -92.50 25.97 -56.14
N GLY A 86 -93.45 25.83 -55.21
CA GLY A 86 -94.44 26.89 -54.98
C GLY A 86 -94.07 27.83 -53.83
N ASP A 87 -94.17 29.15 -54.07
CA ASP A 87 -93.79 30.22 -53.13
C ASP A 87 -94.62 30.25 -51.83
N ASN A 88 -95.78 29.59 -51.80
CA ASN A 88 -96.66 29.66 -50.64
C ASN A 88 -96.10 28.79 -49.51
N THR A 89 -95.46 29.43 -48.53
CA THR A 89 -94.90 28.79 -47.32
C THR A 89 -95.84 27.86 -46.54
N ALA A 90 -97.15 28.01 -46.68
CA ALA A 90 -98.15 27.14 -46.04
C ALA A 90 -98.63 25.97 -46.93
N GLY A 91 -98.17 25.93 -48.18
CA GLY A 91 -98.45 24.91 -49.16
C GLY A 91 -97.65 23.63 -48.94
N ASN A 92 -97.88 22.65 -49.79
CA ASN A 92 -97.03 21.45 -49.83
C ASN A 92 -95.70 21.76 -50.52
N GLN A 93 -94.61 21.17 -50.03
CA GLN A 93 -93.25 21.37 -50.56
C GLN A 93 -92.99 22.85 -50.93
N PRO A 94 -93.18 23.78 -49.98
CA PRO A 94 -93.00 25.18 -50.26
C PRO A 94 -91.55 25.45 -50.66
N ASP A 95 -91.38 26.30 -51.66
CA ASP A 95 -90.07 26.78 -52.06
C ASP A 95 -89.43 27.59 -50.91
N ALA A 96 -88.27 27.12 -50.44
CA ALA A 96 -87.48 27.80 -49.43
C ALA A 96 -86.80 29.08 -49.96
N PHE A 97 -86.55 29.16 -51.28
CA PHE A 97 -85.89 30.29 -51.95
C PHE A 97 -86.69 30.82 -53.15
N PRO A 98 -87.83 31.53 -52.93
CA PRO A 98 -88.72 32.08 -53.98
C PRO A 98 -88.15 33.11 -54.96
N SER A 99 -86.84 33.24 -55.05
CA SER A 99 -86.15 34.16 -55.95
C SER A 99 -84.90 33.56 -56.59
N ASP A 100 -84.58 32.31 -56.29
CA ASP A 100 -83.46 31.57 -56.84
C ASP A 100 -83.92 30.23 -57.41
N ALA A 101 -84.19 30.22 -58.72
CA ALA A 101 -84.67 29.04 -59.44
C ALA A 101 -83.72 27.82 -59.44
N THR A 102 -82.58 27.92 -58.77
CA THR A 102 -81.62 26.82 -58.61
C THR A 102 -81.65 26.19 -57.21
N GLN A 103 -82.41 26.76 -56.28
CA GLN A 103 -82.55 26.31 -54.90
C GLN A 103 -84.02 26.31 -54.48
N TRP A 104 -84.50 25.22 -53.87
CA TRP A 104 -85.89 25.11 -53.41
C TRP A 104 -86.06 24.38 -52.07
N GLU A 105 -84.99 23.79 -51.53
CA GLU A 105 -84.98 22.98 -50.30
C GLU A 105 -83.92 23.53 -49.35
N ASP A 106 -84.25 23.64 -48.06
CA ASP A 106 -83.42 24.12 -46.95
C ASP A 106 -83.77 23.23 -45.74
N THR A 107 -83.06 22.11 -45.59
CA THR A 107 -83.44 21.05 -44.65
C THR A 107 -83.24 21.47 -43.19
N ASP A 108 -82.22 22.27 -42.90
CA ASP A 108 -81.84 22.64 -41.54
C ASP A 108 -82.23 24.08 -41.14
N GLY A 109 -82.61 24.91 -42.10
CA GLY A 109 -83.20 26.23 -41.92
C GLY A 109 -82.18 27.34 -41.71
N ASP A 110 -80.95 27.20 -42.22
CA ASP A 110 -79.87 28.18 -42.06
C ASP A 110 -79.87 29.28 -43.14
N GLY A 111 -80.63 29.06 -44.22
CA GLY A 111 -80.77 29.97 -45.36
C GLY A 111 -79.77 29.73 -46.49
N TYR A 112 -79.11 28.58 -46.54
CA TYR A 112 -78.38 28.05 -47.69
C TYR A 112 -79.15 26.84 -48.27
N GLY A 113 -79.09 26.66 -49.59
CA GLY A 113 -79.97 25.71 -50.26
C GLY A 113 -79.33 24.35 -50.51
N ASP A 114 -80.05 23.26 -50.21
CA ASP A 114 -79.55 21.87 -50.26
C ASP A 114 -79.15 21.40 -51.68
N ASN A 115 -79.57 22.11 -52.73
CA ASN A 115 -79.37 21.67 -54.10
C ASN A 115 -77.91 21.92 -54.51
N ALA A 116 -77.07 20.89 -54.41
CA ALA A 116 -75.63 20.93 -54.69
C ALA A 116 -75.20 21.55 -56.05
N GLY A 117 -76.11 21.71 -57.00
CA GLY A 117 -75.86 22.34 -58.30
C GLY A 117 -76.34 23.79 -58.42
N GLY A 118 -76.99 24.32 -57.38
CA GLY A 118 -77.52 25.67 -57.34
C GLY A 118 -76.51 26.70 -56.85
N ASN A 119 -76.95 27.96 -56.79
CA ASN A 119 -76.13 29.03 -56.24
C ASN A 119 -76.03 28.85 -54.73
N ASP A 120 -74.86 29.20 -54.16
CA ASP A 120 -74.58 29.15 -52.73
C ASP A 120 -75.11 27.87 -52.07
N ALA A 121 -74.91 26.73 -52.74
CA ALA A 121 -75.42 25.45 -52.30
C ALA A 121 -74.79 25.03 -50.98
N ASP A 122 -75.62 24.53 -50.09
CA ASP A 122 -75.22 24.09 -48.77
C ASP A 122 -74.35 22.82 -48.87
N ALA A 123 -73.13 22.92 -48.34
CA ALA A 123 -72.21 21.80 -48.24
C ALA A 123 -72.61 20.82 -47.12
N PHE A 124 -73.37 21.25 -46.11
CA PHE A 124 -73.81 20.47 -44.96
C PHE A 124 -75.33 20.60 -44.69
N PRO A 125 -76.21 20.06 -45.55
CA PRO A 125 -77.68 20.20 -45.47
C PRO A 125 -78.39 19.73 -44.17
N ASP A 126 -77.66 19.10 -43.25
CA ASP A 126 -78.19 18.59 -41.98
C ASP A 126 -77.64 19.38 -40.77
N ASP A 127 -76.80 20.40 -40.98
CA ASP A 127 -76.12 21.17 -39.93
C ASP A 127 -76.24 22.69 -40.13
N ALA A 128 -77.28 23.26 -39.51
CA ALA A 128 -77.59 24.69 -39.64
C ALA A 128 -76.51 25.67 -39.13
N THR A 129 -75.37 25.17 -38.68
CA THR A 129 -74.24 25.98 -38.27
C THR A 129 -73.07 25.94 -39.26
N GLN A 130 -73.11 25.10 -40.28
CA GLN A 130 -72.10 24.96 -41.33
C GLN A 130 -72.77 24.92 -42.70
N TRP A 131 -72.28 25.71 -43.66
CA TRP A 131 -72.87 25.76 -45.01
C TRP A 131 -71.85 25.80 -46.15
N ALA A 132 -70.56 25.92 -45.83
CA ALA A 132 -69.49 26.09 -46.80
C ALA A 132 -68.32 25.15 -46.47
N ASP A 133 -67.71 24.59 -47.53
CA ASP A 133 -66.55 23.71 -47.54
C ASP A 133 -65.71 24.04 -48.78
N GLU A 134 -64.88 25.09 -48.69
CA GLU A 134 -64.16 25.64 -49.86
C GLU A 134 -63.09 24.68 -50.41
N ASP A 135 -62.47 23.87 -49.55
CA ASP A 135 -61.40 22.95 -49.95
C ASP A 135 -61.84 21.49 -50.12
N GLY A 136 -63.06 21.15 -49.71
CA GLY A 136 -63.74 19.90 -50.01
C GLY A 136 -63.31 18.74 -49.12
N ASP A 137 -62.86 19.02 -47.90
CA ASP A 137 -62.41 17.99 -46.95
C ASP A 137 -63.52 17.44 -46.04
N GLY A 138 -64.69 18.07 -46.07
CA GLY A 138 -65.87 17.69 -45.31
C GLY A 138 -65.93 18.28 -43.90
N PHE A 139 -65.14 19.31 -43.59
CA PHE A 139 -65.29 20.17 -42.41
C PHE A 139 -65.81 21.55 -42.82
N GLY A 140 -66.59 22.17 -41.94
CA GLY A 140 -67.30 23.40 -42.29
C GLY A 140 -66.48 24.67 -42.01
N ASP A 141 -66.44 25.59 -42.96
CA ASP A 141 -65.63 26.82 -42.90
C ASP A 141 -66.11 27.83 -41.85
N ASN A 142 -67.37 27.75 -41.42
CA ASN A 142 -67.95 28.73 -40.52
C ASN A 142 -67.41 28.54 -39.09
N GLN A 143 -66.42 29.36 -38.75
CA GLN A 143 -65.76 29.39 -37.43
C GLN A 143 -66.70 29.63 -36.24
N ALA A 144 -67.93 30.11 -36.46
CA ALA A 144 -68.92 30.27 -35.41
C ALA A 144 -69.81 29.04 -35.19
N GLY A 145 -69.73 28.04 -36.08
CA GLY A 145 -70.49 26.81 -36.03
C GLY A 145 -69.89 25.75 -35.11
N ASN A 146 -70.49 24.57 -35.12
CA ASN A 146 -69.93 23.39 -34.48
C ASN A 146 -68.77 22.82 -35.32
N ASP A 147 -67.81 22.18 -34.65
CA ASP A 147 -66.68 21.49 -35.26
C ASP A 147 -66.11 22.18 -36.53
N PRO A 148 -65.82 23.50 -36.45
CA PRO A 148 -65.41 24.25 -37.64
C PRO A 148 -64.03 23.78 -38.09
N ASP A 149 -63.80 23.86 -39.39
CA ASP A 149 -62.52 23.63 -39.99
C ASP A 149 -61.49 24.65 -39.49
N ALA A 150 -60.43 24.19 -38.83
CA ALA A 150 -59.34 25.05 -38.38
C ALA A 150 -58.51 25.64 -39.54
N PHE A 151 -58.54 25.00 -40.72
CA PHE A 151 -57.80 25.39 -41.92
C PHE A 151 -58.69 25.42 -43.20
N PRO A 152 -59.63 26.38 -43.33
CA PRO A 152 -60.63 26.51 -44.43
C PRO A 152 -60.13 26.62 -45.88
N MET A 153 -58.83 26.44 -46.12
CA MET A 153 -58.16 26.62 -47.39
C MET A 153 -57.14 25.49 -47.67
N ASP A 154 -57.03 24.52 -46.76
CA ASP A 154 -56.10 23.41 -46.83
C ASP A 154 -56.84 22.12 -46.50
N GLY A 155 -57.49 21.52 -47.50
CA GLY A 155 -58.28 20.30 -47.33
C GLY A 155 -57.46 19.03 -47.03
N THR A 156 -56.21 19.21 -46.63
CA THR A 156 -55.39 18.17 -46.00
C THR A 156 -55.32 18.30 -44.49
N GLN A 157 -55.84 19.38 -43.89
CA GLN A 157 -55.81 19.70 -42.47
C GLN A 157 -57.16 20.29 -42.04
N TRP A 158 -57.74 19.84 -40.93
CA TRP A 158 -59.06 20.33 -40.49
C TRP A 158 -59.23 20.56 -38.98
N ILE A 159 -58.39 19.91 -38.17
CA ILE A 159 -58.38 20.04 -36.71
C ILE A 159 -57.03 20.58 -36.27
N ASP A 160 -57.06 21.51 -35.33
CA ASP A 160 -55.93 22.04 -34.57
C ASP A 160 -56.29 21.92 -33.08
N THR A 161 -55.85 20.84 -32.44
CA THR A 161 -56.32 20.50 -31.09
C THR A 161 -55.78 21.45 -30.01
N ASP A 162 -54.59 22.01 -30.20
CA ASP A 162 -53.94 22.86 -29.19
C ASP A 162 -53.86 24.35 -29.55
N GLY A 163 -54.20 24.71 -30.79
CA GLY A 163 -54.37 26.07 -31.27
C GLY A 163 -53.07 26.75 -31.69
N ASP A 164 -52.04 26.00 -32.09
CA ASP A 164 -50.75 26.54 -32.50
C ASP A 164 -50.65 26.91 -33.99
N GLY A 165 -51.67 26.53 -34.77
CA GLY A 165 -51.75 26.80 -36.21
C GLY A 165 -51.10 25.73 -37.09
N TYR A 166 -50.77 24.56 -36.54
CA TYR A 166 -50.42 23.35 -37.27
C TYR A 166 -51.51 22.31 -37.06
N GLY A 167 -51.84 21.57 -38.11
CA GLY A 167 -53.01 20.69 -38.02
C GLY A 167 -52.67 19.24 -37.69
N ASP A 168 -53.59 18.58 -36.99
CA ASP A 168 -53.43 17.24 -36.42
C ASP A 168 -53.31 16.09 -37.43
N ASN A 169 -53.72 16.28 -38.70
CA ASN A 169 -53.68 15.20 -39.68
C ASN A 169 -52.23 14.87 -40.06
N PRO A 170 -51.66 13.70 -39.68
CA PRO A 170 -50.25 13.38 -39.90
C PRO A 170 -49.87 13.20 -41.38
N THR A 171 -50.87 13.17 -42.27
CA THR A 171 -50.68 13.01 -43.72
C THR A 171 -50.93 14.29 -44.51
N GLY A 172 -51.31 15.38 -43.84
CA GLY A 172 -51.58 16.63 -44.51
C GLY A 172 -50.34 17.51 -44.67
N THR A 173 -50.59 18.75 -45.07
CA THR A 173 -49.55 19.75 -45.31
C THR A 173 -49.10 20.31 -43.97
N THR A 174 -47.78 20.27 -43.73
CA THR A 174 -47.18 20.72 -42.45
C THR A 174 -47.90 20.13 -41.23
N PRO A 175 -47.91 18.79 -41.11
CA PRO A 175 -48.63 18.11 -40.04
C PRO A 175 -48.00 18.47 -38.69
N ASP A 176 -48.85 18.61 -37.69
CA ASP A 176 -48.42 18.75 -36.31
C ASP A 176 -47.92 17.39 -35.76
N MET A 177 -46.64 17.35 -35.39
CA MET A 177 -46.01 16.18 -34.78
C MET A 177 -46.35 16.03 -33.30
N PHE A 178 -46.84 17.08 -32.64
CA PHE A 178 -47.29 17.08 -31.24
C PHE A 178 -48.68 17.74 -31.06
N PRO A 179 -49.78 17.09 -31.52
CA PRO A 179 -51.17 17.62 -31.55
C PRO A 179 -51.80 18.07 -30.22
N THR A 180 -51.07 18.09 -29.12
CA THR A 180 -51.58 18.45 -27.80
C THR A 180 -50.64 19.40 -27.05
N ASP A 181 -49.57 19.85 -27.70
CA ASP A 181 -48.57 20.73 -27.15
C ASP A 181 -48.30 21.91 -28.10
N ALA A 182 -49.05 23.00 -27.89
CA ALA A 182 -48.98 24.20 -28.73
C ALA A 182 -47.61 24.92 -28.76
N SER A 183 -46.63 24.41 -28.01
CA SER A 183 -45.26 24.89 -28.06
C SER A 183 -44.36 24.09 -29.00
N GLN A 184 -44.83 22.96 -29.53
CA GLN A 184 -44.09 22.05 -30.40
C GLN A 184 -44.97 21.59 -31.57
N TRP A 185 -44.51 21.77 -32.81
CA TRP A 185 -45.26 21.33 -34.00
C TRP A 185 -44.44 20.44 -34.95
N ALA A 186 -43.12 20.39 -34.77
CA ALA A 186 -42.19 19.72 -35.67
C ALA A 186 -41.20 18.85 -34.89
N ASP A 187 -40.84 17.72 -35.49
CA ASP A 187 -39.85 16.75 -35.03
C ASP A 187 -39.05 16.27 -36.26
N ALA A 188 -37.91 16.92 -36.52
CA ALA A 188 -37.17 16.71 -37.76
C ALA A 188 -36.52 15.32 -37.87
N ASP A 189 -36.08 14.76 -36.74
CA ASP A 189 -35.35 13.50 -36.67
C ASP A 189 -36.18 12.32 -36.12
N ASN A 190 -37.41 12.59 -35.68
CA ASN A 190 -38.38 11.64 -35.15
C ASN A 190 -37.90 10.96 -33.86
N ASP A 191 -37.19 11.71 -33.01
CA ASP A 191 -36.72 11.22 -31.70
C ASP A 191 -37.75 11.42 -30.57
N GLY A 192 -38.82 12.17 -30.84
CA GLY A 192 -39.90 12.48 -29.91
C GLY A 192 -39.70 13.75 -29.07
N TYR A 193 -38.67 14.54 -29.34
CA TYR A 193 -38.46 15.88 -28.81
C TYR A 193 -38.72 16.90 -29.93
N GLY A 194 -39.38 18.00 -29.60
CA GLY A 194 -39.83 18.93 -30.64
C GLY A 194 -38.78 19.98 -30.98
N ASP A 195 -38.68 20.36 -32.25
CA ASP A 195 -37.63 21.23 -32.79
C ASP A 195 -37.61 22.67 -32.20
N ASN A 196 -38.74 23.14 -31.67
CA ASN A 196 -38.80 24.45 -31.02
C ASN A 196 -38.08 24.42 -29.66
N ALA A 197 -36.83 24.88 -29.62
CA ALA A 197 -36.01 24.91 -28.40
C ALA A 197 -36.62 25.66 -27.20
N MET A 198 -37.62 26.53 -27.42
CA MET A 198 -38.32 27.26 -26.34
C MET A 198 -39.63 26.58 -25.90
N GLY A 199 -40.00 25.46 -26.53
CA GLY A 199 -41.17 24.68 -26.20
C GLY A 199 -40.93 23.64 -25.10
N THR A 200 -41.98 22.91 -24.76
CA THR A 200 -41.93 21.85 -23.75
C THR A 200 -41.10 20.70 -24.29
N ASN A 201 -40.04 20.33 -23.56
CA ASN A 201 -39.08 19.31 -24.00
C ASN A 201 -38.52 19.63 -25.40
N GLY A 202 -38.16 20.89 -25.64
CA GLY A 202 -37.51 21.29 -26.88
C GLY A 202 -36.19 20.54 -27.10
N ASP A 203 -36.01 20.04 -28.32
CA ASP A 203 -34.84 19.29 -28.71
C ASP A 203 -33.59 20.19 -28.79
N GLN A 204 -32.53 19.80 -28.10
CA GLN A 204 -31.23 20.47 -28.14
C GLN A 204 -30.34 19.94 -29.26
N CYS A 205 -30.74 18.86 -29.92
CA CYS A 205 -29.96 18.07 -30.86
C CYS A 205 -30.75 17.66 -32.12
N LEU A 206 -31.26 18.67 -32.86
CA LEU A 206 -32.14 18.64 -34.06
C LEU A 206 -31.84 17.66 -35.23
N ASN A 207 -30.79 16.85 -35.13
CA ASN A 207 -30.40 15.88 -36.16
C ASN A 207 -29.85 14.59 -35.52
N THR A 208 -30.50 14.12 -34.47
CA THR A 208 -30.22 12.83 -33.87
C THR A 208 -30.32 11.72 -34.93
N PRO A 209 -29.30 10.87 -35.07
CA PRO A 209 -29.36 9.80 -36.06
C PRO A 209 -30.55 8.86 -35.81
N PRO A 210 -31.34 8.50 -36.86
CA PRO A 210 -32.56 7.72 -36.67
C PRO A 210 -32.35 6.40 -35.92
N GLY A 211 -33.17 6.17 -34.90
CA GLY A 211 -33.17 4.94 -34.10
C GLY A 211 -32.14 4.93 -32.96
N GLN A 212 -31.41 6.01 -32.72
CA GLN A 212 -30.63 6.16 -31.50
C GLN A 212 -31.53 6.50 -30.30
N ALA A 213 -31.12 6.05 -29.12
CA ALA A 213 -31.78 6.45 -27.88
C ALA A 213 -31.28 7.84 -27.48
N VAL A 214 -32.21 8.73 -27.14
CA VAL A 214 -31.93 10.09 -26.67
C VAL A 214 -32.22 10.21 -25.19
N ASP A 215 -31.56 11.16 -24.55
CA ASP A 215 -31.81 11.49 -23.15
C ASP A 215 -32.87 12.60 -23.00
N SER A 216 -32.96 13.23 -21.82
CA SER A 216 -33.96 14.25 -21.53
C SER A 216 -33.82 15.55 -22.33
N THR A 217 -32.76 15.71 -23.12
CA THR A 217 -32.53 16.89 -23.96
C THR A 217 -32.67 16.61 -25.45
N GLY A 218 -33.19 15.44 -25.85
CA GLY A 218 -33.28 15.04 -27.27
C GLY A 218 -31.93 14.67 -27.90
N CYS A 219 -30.90 14.46 -27.08
CA CYS A 219 -29.55 14.21 -27.57
C CYS A 219 -29.15 12.75 -27.37
N SER A 220 -28.60 12.12 -28.40
CA SER A 220 -27.96 10.81 -28.28
C SER A 220 -26.53 10.91 -27.77
N THR A 221 -25.98 9.79 -27.29
CA THR A 221 -24.56 9.70 -26.88
C THR A 221 -23.60 9.99 -28.05
N SER A 222 -24.03 9.81 -29.30
CA SER A 222 -23.21 10.11 -30.47
C SER A 222 -23.07 11.61 -30.80
N GLN A 223 -23.82 12.46 -30.11
CA GLN A 223 -23.79 13.92 -30.26
C GLN A 223 -23.32 14.64 -28.99
N LYS A 224 -23.05 13.89 -27.92
CA LYS A 224 -22.56 14.41 -26.65
C LYS A 224 -21.09 14.11 -26.50
N ASP A 225 -20.42 15.04 -25.84
CA ASP A 225 -19.01 14.98 -25.44
C ASP A 225 -19.01 15.49 -23.99
N GLY A 226 -19.05 14.55 -23.05
CA GLY A 226 -19.35 14.78 -21.64
C GLY A 226 -18.24 15.49 -20.88
N ASP A 227 -16.99 15.21 -21.21
CA ASP A 227 -15.80 15.81 -20.61
C ASP A 227 -15.13 16.88 -21.49
N LEU A 228 -15.64 17.07 -22.71
CA LEU A 228 -15.21 18.09 -23.67
C LEU A 228 -13.79 17.89 -24.19
N ASP A 229 -13.35 16.63 -24.29
CA ASP A 229 -12.04 16.25 -24.80
C ASP A 229 -11.98 16.18 -26.34
N GLY A 230 -13.14 16.24 -27.00
CA GLY A 230 -13.31 16.20 -28.45
C GLY A 230 -13.69 14.84 -29.03
N VAL A 231 -13.88 13.82 -28.20
CA VAL A 231 -14.40 12.49 -28.55
C VAL A 231 -15.83 12.36 -28.02
N MET A 232 -16.76 11.90 -28.87
CA MET A 232 -18.16 11.77 -28.47
C MET A 232 -18.35 10.58 -27.51
N ASP A 233 -19.28 10.69 -26.56
CA ASP A 233 -19.54 9.71 -25.50
C ASP A 233 -19.73 8.26 -26.02
N ASP A 234 -20.22 8.09 -27.26
CA ASP A 234 -20.42 6.77 -27.86
C ASP A 234 -19.14 6.08 -28.36
N GLN A 235 -18.08 6.87 -28.55
CA GLN A 235 -16.75 6.47 -29.02
C GLN A 235 -15.67 6.66 -27.96
N ASP A 236 -16.00 7.35 -26.87
CA ASP A 236 -15.10 7.61 -25.78
C ASP A 236 -15.00 6.43 -24.80
N ALA A 237 -13.79 5.90 -24.68
CA ALA A 237 -13.44 4.84 -23.74
C ALA A 237 -13.07 5.38 -22.34
N CYS A 238 -12.85 6.69 -22.23
CA CYS A 238 -12.35 7.42 -21.07
C CYS A 238 -13.24 8.64 -20.73
N PRO A 239 -14.48 8.44 -20.20
CA PRO A 239 -15.53 9.47 -20.08
C PRO A 239 -15.27 10.65 -19.12
N GLU A 240 -14.09 10.69 -18.50
CA GLU A 240 -13.71 11.68 -17.49
C GLU A 240 -12.24 12.09 -17.69
N THR A 241 -11.84 12.32 -18.94
CA THR A 241 -10.52 12.82 -19.29
C THR A 241 -10.28 14.21 -18.72
N PRO A 242 -9.18 14.41 -17.96
CA PRO A 242 -8.89 15.71 -17.38
C PRO A 242 -8.79 16.83 -18.41
N ALA A 243 -9.48 17.95 -18.14
CA ALA A 243 -9.54 19.09 -19.04
C ALA A 243 -8.15 19.63 -19.41
N GLY A 244 -7.89 19.77 -20.71
CA GLY A 244 -6.65 20.31 -21.25
C GLY A 244 -5.55 19.29 -21.54
N GLU A 245 -5.77 18.02 -21.22
CA GLU A 245 -4.89 16.94 -21.70
C GLU A 245 -5.09 16.69 -23.20
N GLN A 246 -4.10 16.02 -23.82
CA GLN A 246 -4.22 15.61 -25.22
C GLN A 246 -4.70 14.16 -25.24
N VAL A 247 -5.81 13.93 -25.95
CA VAL A 247 -6.43 12.61 -26.06
C VAL A 247 -6.15 11.95 -27.40
N ASP A 248 -6.18 10.63 -27.39
CA ASP A 248 -6.08 9.78 -28.57
C ASP A 248 -7.45 9.69 -29.29
N MET A 249 -7.60 8.74 -30.22
CA MET A 249 -8.88 8.56 -30.93
C MET A 249 -9.96 7.88 -30.08
N SER A 250 -9.58 7.34 -28.93
CA SER A 250 -10.45 6.64 -27.99
C SER A 250 -10.90 7.53 -26.84
N GLY A 251 -10.52 8.82 -26.84
CA GLY A 251 -10.81 9.78 -25.76
C GLY A 251 -9.88 9.61 -24.57
N CYS A 252 -8.85 8.78 -24.65
CA CYS A 252 -7.96 8.55 -23.52
C CYS A 252 -6.72 9.44 -23.62
N SER A 253 -6.33 10.02 -22.48
CA SER A 253 -5.08 10.75 -22.33
C SER A 253 -4.00 9.87 -21.70
N GLY A 254 -2.73 10.30 -21.81
CA GLY A 254 -1.62 9.57 -21.18
C GLY A 254 -1.76 9.41 -19.65
N SER A 255 -2.58 10.21 -18.97
CA SER A 255 -2.85 10.04 -17.54
C SER A 255 -3.82 8.90 -17.21
N GLN A 256 -4.48 8.34 -18.23
CA GLN A 256 -5.46 7.25 -18.13
C GLN A 256 -5.04 6.01 -18.93
N GLU A 257 -4.17 6.17 -19.93
CA GLU A 257 -3.61 5.06 -20.72
C GLU A 257 -2.47 4.36 -19.97
N ASP A 258 -2.44 3.03 -20.08
CA ASP A 258 -1.36 2.15 -19.61
C ASP A 258 -1.04 1.18 -20.75
N SER A 259 -0.10 1.58 -21.60
CA SER A 259 0.19 0.95 -22.89
C SER A 259 0.76 -0.46 -22.75
N ASP A 260 1.53 -0.75 -21.69
CA ASP A 260 2.14 -2.05 -21.46
C ASP A 260 1.48 -2.88 -20.34
N ASN A 261 0.48 -2.29 -19.66
CA ASN A 261 -0.35 -2.88 -18.62
C ASN A 261 0.46 -3.30 -17.38
N ASP A 262 1.47 -2.52 -17.02
CA ASP A 262 2.30 -2.75 -15.83
C ASP A 262 1.72 -2.11 -14.54
N GLY A 263 0.70 -1.26 -14.69
CA GLY A 263 0.01 -0.57 -13.61
C GLY A 263 0.42 0.89 -13.40
N VAL A 264 1.35 1.42 -14.21
CA VAL A 264 1.74 2.83 -14.23
C VAL A 264 1.26 3.46 -15.54
N MET A 265 0.47 4.53 -15.44
CA MET A 265 -0.08 5.20 -16.63
C MET A 265 1.03 5.88 -17.44
N ASP A 266 0.89 5.93 -18.76
CA ASP A 266 1.88 6.40 -19.74
C ASP A 266 2.46 7.79 -19.43
N ALA A 267 1.67 8.71 -18.87
CA ALA A 267 2.13 10.06 -18.49
C ALA A 267 3.11 10.05 -17.31
N PHE A 268 3.12 8.98 -16.52
CA PHE A 268 3.97 8.81 -15.34
C PHE A 268 4.99 7.67 -15.50
N ASP A 269 4.89 6.88 -16.57
CA ASP A 269 5.75 5.74 -16.84
C ASP A 269 7.06 6.17 -17.54
N LEU A 270 8.20 5.82 -16.94
CA LEU A 270 9.53 6.03 -17.51
C LEU A 270 9.97 4.87 -18.40
N CYS A 271 9.26 3.74 -18.35
CA CYS A 271 9.58 2.46 -18.96
C CYS A 271 8.39 1.88 -19.76
N PRO A 272 7.99 2.51 -20.89
CA PRO A 272 6.74 2.25 -21.65
C PRO A 272 6.64 0.89 -22.40
N SER A 273 7.45 -0.10 -22.01
CA SER A 273 7.46 -1.44 -22.61
C SER A 273 7.91 -2.49 -21.60
N THR A 274 7.53 -2.30 -20.35
CA THR A 274 7.80 -3.22 -19.26
C THR A 274 7.08 -4.54 -19.48
N PRO A 275 7.79 -5.68 -19.43
CA PRO A 275 7.17 -6.97 -19.69
C PRO A 275 6.05 -7.27 -18.69
N LEU A 276 4.86 -7.60 -19.22
CA LEU A 276 3.68 -7.91 -18.41
C LEU A 276 3.97 -8.96 -17.32
N GLY A 277 3.63 -8.62 -16.08
CA GLY A 277 3.82 -9.49 -14.90
C GLY A 277 5.19 -9.39 -14.24
N SER A 278 6.05 -8.48 -14.69
CA SER A 278 7.28 -8.12 -13.99
C SER A 278 6.97 -7.40 -12.67
N SER A 279 7.89 -7.48 -11.71
CA SER A 279 7.84 -6.60 -10.54
C SER A 279 8.41 -5.25 -10.94
N ILE A 280 7.61 -4.19 -10.83
CA ILE A 280 7.96 -2.83 -11.26
C ILE A 280 8.16 -1.91 -10.05
N ASP A 281 8.97 -0.88 -10.24
CA ASP A 281 9.12 0.21 -9.28
C ASP A 281 8.04 1.30 -9.46
N ALA A 282 8.13 2.40 -8.70
CA ALA A 282 7.13 3.47 -8.77
C ALA A 282 7.13 4.25 -10.10
N ALA A 283 8.12 4.03 -10.96
CA ALA A 283 8.26 4.67 -12.26
C ALA A 283 7.92 3.74 -13.44
N GLY A 284 7.36 2.55 -13.16
CA GLY A 284 7.00 1.56 -14.18
C GLY A 284 8.18 0.71 -14.64
N CYS A 285 9.35 0.80 -14.00
CA CYS A 285 10.53 0.10 -14.49
C CYS A 285 10.72 -1.23 -13.76
N ALA A 286 10.88 -2.32 -14.52
CA ALA A 286 11.33 -3.61 -13.99
C ALA A 286 12.86 -3.65 -13.87
N ASP A 287 13.38 -4.54 -13.01
CA ASP A 287 14.81 -4.78 -12.85
C ASP A 287 15.51 -5.14 -14.18
N SER A 288 14.80 -5.74 -15.14
CA SER A 288 15.32 -6.05 -16.48
C SER A 288 15.48 -4.84 -17.41
N GLN A 289 15.00 -3.66 -17.01
CA GLN A 289 15.13 -2.40 -17.74
C GLN A 289 16.00 -1.38 -17.00
N LEU A 290 16.32 -1.65 -15.74
CA LEU A 290 17.14 -0.78 -14.90
C LEU A 290 18.60 -1.27 -14.89
N ASP A 291 19.52 -0.32 -14.94
CA ASP A 291 20.96 -0.52 -14.80
C ASP A 291 21.44 0.56 -13.81
N SER A 292 21.56 0.17 -12.54
CA SER A 292 21.67 1.11 -11.42
C SER A 292 23.03 1.81 -11.35
N ASP A 293 24.09 1.13 -11.77
CA ASP A 293 25.46 1.64 -11.74
C ASP A 293 26.01 1.99 -13.14
N ASN A 294 25.23 1.75 -14.19
CA ASN A 294 25.53 2.03 -15.60
C ASN A 294 26.77 1.26 -16.10
N ASP A 295 26.95 0.03 -15.65
CA ASP A 295 28.01 -0.86 -16.13
C ASP A 295 27.63 -1.62 -17.42
N GLY A 296 26.35 -1.55 -17.83
CA GLY A 296 25.78 -2.18 -19.01
C GLY A 296 25.10 -3.52 -18.75
N ILE A 297 24.96 -3.95 -17.51
CA ILE A 297 24.26 -5.15 -17.05
C ILE A 297 23.02 -4.72 -16.27
N THR A 298 21.86 -5.31 -16.59
CA THR A 298 20.60 -4.93 -15.95
C THR A 298 20.48 -5.55 -14.56
N ASN A 299 19.79 -4.86 -13.65
CA ASN A 299 19.66 -5.22 -12.23
C ASN A 299 19.18 -6.67 -12.01
N ASP A 300 18.40 -7.24 -12.93
CA ASP A 300 17.87 -8.61 -12.83
C ASP A 300 18.94 -9.70 -12.98
N VAL A 301 20.06 -9.38 -13.63
CA VAL A 301 21.18 -10.29 -13.88
C VAL A 301 22.52 -9.80 -13.31
N ASP A 302 22.53 -8.62 -12.72
CA ASP A 302 23.69 -8.02 -12.09
C ASP A 302 23.90 -8.57 -10.66
N ALA A 303 25.05 -9.23 -10.46
CA ALA A 303 25.47 -9.74 -9.16
C ALA A 303 26.26 -8.70 -8.34
N CYS A 304 26.68 -7.59 -8.96
CA CYS A 304 27.49 -6.52 -8.37
C CYS A 304 26.87 -5.14 -8.64
N PRO A 305 25.74 -4.78 -7.97
CA PRO A 305 24.90 -3.61 -8.32
C PRO A 305 25.48 -2.22 -8.01
N MET A 306 26.77 -2.17 -7.66
CA MET A 306 27.48 -0.95 -7.27
C MET A 306 28.88 -0.89 -7.89
N SER A 307 29.08 -1.65 -8.98
CA SER A 307 30.30 -1.61 -9.76
C SER A 307 30.61 -0.18 -10.18
N ALA A 308 31.88 0.19 -10.17
CA ALA A 308 32.26 1.54 -10.55
C ALA A 308 31.90 1.79 -12.03
N PRO A 309 31.22 2.91 -12.37
CA PRO A 309 30.80 3.19 -13.74
C PRO A 309 32.00 3.20 -14.70
N GLU A 310 31.80 2.70 -15.93
CA GLU A 310 32.80 2.59 -16.99
C GLU A 310 33.96 1.58 -16.73
N VAL A 311 33.94 0.82 -15.64
CA VAL A 311 34.89 -0.28 -15.42
C VAL A 311 34.45 -1.51 -16.22
N PRO A 312 35.36 -2.22 -16.92
CA PRO A 312 34.99 -3.45 -17.61
C PRO A 312 34.54 -4.55 -16.64
N VAL A 313 33.26 -4.91 -16.72
CA VAL A 313 32.65 -6.00 -15.94
C VAL A 313 32.54 -7.30 -16.73
N ASN A 314 32.30 -8.41 -16.04
CA ASN A 314 31.99 -9.70 -16.67
C ASN A 314 30.49 -9.79 -17.06
N GLY A 315 30.03 -10.96 -17.50
CA GLY A 315 28.61 -11.16 -17.85
C GLY A 315 27.63 -11.21 -16.67
N GLN A 316 28.09 -10.93 -15.45
CA GLN A 316 27.30 -10.84 -14.21
C GLN A 316 27.45 -9.45 -13.55
N GLY A 317 27.99 -8.46 -14.26
CA GLY A 317 28.14 -7.10 -13.72
C GLY A 317 29.30 -6.90 -12.73
N CYS A 318 30.14 -7.91 -12.48
CA CYS A 318 31.25 -7.75 -11.54
C CYS A 318 32.55 -7.32 -12.21
N ALA A 319 33.16 -6.24 -11.71
CA ALA A 319 34.50 -5.81 -12.11
C ALA A 319 35.57 -6.85 -11.71
N ALA A 320 36.80 -6.68 -12.22
CA ALA A 320 37.84 -7.68 -11.98
C ALA A 320 38.27 -7.82 -10.51
N ASP A 321 38.13 -6.74 -9.76
CA ASP A 321 38.39 -6.59 -8.32
C ASP A 321 37.17 -6.95 -7.45
N GLU A 322 36.01 -7.19 -8.05
CA GLU A 322 34.74 -7.52 -7.36
C GLU A 322 34.36 -9.01 -7.50
N ARG A 323 35.25 -9.84 -8.04
CA ARG A 323 35.01 -11.28 -8.16
C ARG A 323 35.65 -12.05 -7.02
N ASP A 324 34.95 -13.07 -6.57
CA ASP A 324 35.40 -14.10 -5.63
C ASP A 324 34.94 -15.45 -6.22
N THR A 325 35.84 -16.14 -6.93
CA THR A 325 35.51 -17.28 -7.79
C THR A 325 35.14 -18.55 -7.01
N ASP A 326 35.79 -18.79 -5.88
CA ASP A 326 35.58 -19.96 -5.03
C ASP A 326 34.76 -19.66 -3.76
N MET A 327 34.37 -18.39 -3.57
CA MET A 327 33.48 -17.90 -2.51
C MET A 327 34.08 -18.09 -1.11
N ASP A 328 35.40 -17.96 -0.99
CA ASP A 328 36.11 -18.12 0.27
C ASP A 328 36.19 -16.83 1.10
N GLY A 329 35.70 -15.72 0.54
CA GLY A 329 35.65 -14.41 1.16
C GLY A 329 36.84 -13.51 0.83
N VAL A 330 37.79 -13.97 0.01
CA VAL A 330 38.90 -13.17 -0.53
C VAL A 330 38.71 -12.99 -2.04
N MET A 331 38.72 -11.75 -2.49
CA MET A 331 38.50 -11.43 -3.91
C MET A 331 39.64 -11.99 -4.77
N ASP A 332 39.34 -12.45 -5.99
CA ASP A 332 40.28 -13.01 -6.97
C ASP A 332 41.57 -12.19 -7.15
N ALA A 333 41.49 -10.86 -6.98
CA ALA A 333 42.61 -9.94 -7.15
C ALA A 333 43.62 -10.01 -5.99
N ASP A 334 43.15 -10.37 -4.79
CA ASP A 334 43.91 -10.46 -3.54
C ASP A 334 44.07 -11.91 -3.04
N ASP A 335 43.38 -12.87 -3.68
CA ASP A 335 43.43 -14.30 -3.39
C ASP A 335 44.67 -14.97 -4.02
N PHE A 336 45.50 -15.58 -3.17
CA PHE A 336 46.69 -16.32 -3.57
C PHE A 336 46.39 -17.78 -3.93
N CYS A 337 45.23 -18.29 -3.51
CA CYS A 337 44.80 -19.68 -3.59
C CYS A 337 43.41 -19.78 -4.26
N ALA A 338 43.39 -19.55 -5.58
CA ALA A 338 42.22 -19.48 -6.47
C ALA A 338 41.12 -20.58 -6.41
N LEU A 339 41.28 -21.65 -5.60
CA LEU A 339 40.29 -22.70 -5.35
C LEU A 339 40.43 -23.26 -3.93
N THR A 340 40.10 -22.46 -2.93
CA THR A 340 39.95 -22.91 -1.55
C THR A 340 38.82 -23.93 -1.41
N PRO A 341 39.06 -25.09 -0.76
CA PRO A 341 38.02 -26.06 -0.50
C PRO A 341 36.87 -25.45 0.32
N THR A 342 35.63 -25.55 -0.18
CA THR A 342 34.42 -24.93 0.41
C THR A 342 34.08 -25.38 1.84
N GLU A 343 34.69 -26.46 2.34
CA GLU A 343 34.49 -26.96 3.71
C GLU A 343 35.61 -26.52 4.67
N GLU A 344 36.56 -25.73 4.19
CA GLU A 344 37.68 -25.18 4.96
C GLU A 344 37.60 -23.65 4.96
N GLU A 345 38.02 -23.04 6.07
CA GLU A 345 38.04 -21.58 6.20
C GLU A 345 39.33 -21.04 5.59
N ALA A 346 39.21 -20.13 4.62
CA ALA A 346 40.32 -19.36 4.10
C ALA A 346 40.84 -18.35 5.13
N ASP A 347 42.14 -18.10 5.12
CA ASP A 347 42.71 -16.96 5.83
C ASP A 347 42.68 -15.68 4.98
N SER A 348 43.32 -14.61 5.46
CA SER A 348 43.35 -13.31 4.76
C SER A 348 44.05 -13.32 3.39
N THR A 349 44.72 -14.42 3.03
CA THR A 349 45.37 -14.60 1.72
C THR A 349 44.54 -15.47 0.77
N GLY A 350 43.35 -15.89 1.19
CA GLY A 350 42.49 -16.79 0.44
C GLY A 350 42.97 -18.23 0.51
N CYS A 351 43.89 -18.60 1.41
CA CYS A 351 44.37 -19.98 1.51
C CYS A 351 43.80 -20.66 2.76
N SER A 352 43.24 -21.86 2.60
CA SER A 352 42.91 -22.72 3.74
C SER A 352 44.15 -23.40 4.33
N ASN A 353 43.99 -23.99 5.52
CA ASN A 353 45.07 -24.71 6.18
C ASN A 353 45.65 -25.84 5.32
N SER A 354 44.83 -26.57 4.55
CA SER A 354 45.31 -27.66 3.68
C SER A 354 46.14 -27.20 2.48
N GLN A 355 46.03 -25.94 2.08
CA GLN A 355 46.78 -25.40 0.94
C GLN A 355 48.08 -24.70 1.35
N ARG A 356 48.24 -24.42 2.64
CA ARG A 356 49.40 -23.72 3.21
C ARG A 356 50.55 -24.68 3.52
N ASP A 357 51.75 -24.14 3.47
CA ASP A 357 53.01 -24.79 3.86
C ASP A 357 53.71 -23.83 4.83
N ASP A 358 53.47 -24.01 6.13
CA ASP A 358 53.81 -23.02 7.16
C ASP A 358 55.33 -22.96 7.46
N ASP A 359 56.05 -24.07 7.30
CA ASP A 359 57.50 -24.14 7.50
C ASP A 359 58.31 -24.09 6.19
N ASN A 360 57.61 -24.08 5.05
CA ASN A 360 58.13 -23.99 3.68
C ASN A 360 59.00 -25.19 3.28
N ASP A 361 58.77 -26.36 3.87
CA ASP A 361 59.54 -27.58 3.60
C ASP A 361 59.10 -28.31 2.32
N SER A 362 58.10 -27.76 1.60
CA SER A 362 57.44 -28.27 0.39
C SER A 362 56.29 -29.25 0.62
N PHE A 363 55.91 -29.53 1.87
CA PHE A 363 54.70 -30.27 2.21
C PHE A 363 53.64 -29.30 2.74
N THR A 364 52.43 -29.36 2.19
CA THR A 364 51.31 -28.59 2.73
C THR A 364 50.89 -29.16 4.09
N ASN A 365 50.31 -28.34 4.96
CA ASN A 365 50.01 -28.68 6.35
C ASN A 365 49.10 -29.93 6.49
N ASP A 366 48.31 -30.29 5.47
CA ASP A 366 47.48 -31.51 5.45
C ASP A 366 48.28 -32.78 5.15
N LEU A 367 49.43 -32.65 4.48
CA LEU A 367 50.36 -33.72 4.13
C LEU A 367 51.58 -33.77 5.06
N ASP A 368 51.83 -32.69 5.80
CA ASP A 368 52.96 -32.54 6.71
C ASP A 368 52.63 -33.04 8.13
N GLN A 369 53.36 -34.07 8.57
CA GLN A 369 53.26 -34.62 9.93
C GLN A 369 54.20 -33.93 10.91
N CYS A 370 55.10 -33.08 10.42
CA CYS A 370 56.13 -32.39 11.17
C CYS A 370 56.15 -30.89 10.82
N PRO A 371 55.18 -30.08 11.35
CA PRO A 371 54.92 -28.67 10.96
C PRO A 371 56.02 -27.64 11.24
N ASN A 372 57.21 -28.09 11.58
CA ASN A 372 58.35 -27.27 11.98
C ASN A 372 59.68 -27.83 11.47
N THR A 373 59.64 -28.57 10.37
CA THR A 373 60.80 -29.09 9.68
C THR A 373 61.65 -27.93 9.17
N SER A 374 62.95 -28.02 9.46
CA SER A 374 63.88 -26.96 9.07
C SER A 374 64.04 -26.91 7.55
N LEU A 375 64.03 -25.70 6.97
CA LEU A 375 64.38 -25.48 5.56
C LEU A 375 65.77 -26.00 5.14
N GLN A 376 66.65 -26.31 6.09
CA GLN A 376 67.97 -26.87 5.83
C GLN A 376 68.01 -28.40 5.84
N SER A 377 66.97 -29.06 6.36
CA SER A 377 66.80 -30.51 6.29
C SER A 377 66.15 -30.94 4.99
N THR A 378 66.29 -32.22 4.66
CA THR A 378 65.54 -32.85 3.57
C THR A 378 64.40 -33.66 4.17
N PRO A 379 63.17 -33.15 4.21
CA PRO A 379 62.01 -33.91 4.69
C PRO A 379 61.82 -35.17 3.86
N ASP A 380 61.29 -36.21 4.48
CA ASP A 380 60.87 -37.42 3.80
C ASP A 380 59.46 -37.27 3.19
N SER A 381 58.81 -38.38 2.83
CA SER A 381 57.51 -38.35 2.16
C SER A 381 56.33 -37.86 3.01
N VAL A 382 56.53 -37.60 4.30
CA VAL A 382 55.50 -37.10 5.22
C VAL A 382 55.87 -35.77 5.87
N GLY A 383 56.84 -35.03 5.30
CA GLY A 383 57.26 -33.73 5.81
C GLY A 383 58.22 -33.78 7.01
N CYS A 384 58.68 -34.97 7.43
CA CYS A 384 59.54 -35.10 8.62
C CYS A 384 61.03 -35.23 8.28
N SER A 385 61.90 -34.61 9.07
CA SER A 385 63.34 -34.86 9.04
C SER A 385 63.74 -36.01 9.98
N PRO A 386 64.89 -36.68 9.73
CA PRO A 386 65.38 -37.75 10.59
C PRO A 386 65.54 -37.36 12.07
N GLU A 387 65.80 -36.09 12.35
CA GLU A 387 66.03 -35.53 13.69
C GLU A 387 64.72 -35.22 14.46
N GLN A 388 63.55 -35.41 13.85
CA GLN A 388 62.25 -35.22 14.50
C GLN A 388 61.58 -36.55 14.93
N TYR A 389 62.18 -37.69 14.58
CA TYR A 389 61.67 -38.99 14.98
C TYR A 389 62.07 -39.35 16.41
N ASP A 390 61.08 -39.71 17.22
CA ASP A 390 61.19 -40.17 18.62
C ASP A 390 60.32 -41.44 18.74
N ASP A 391 60.96 -42.61 18.70
CA ASP A 391 60.27 -43.90 18.53
C ASP A 391 59.53 -44.37 19.80
N ASP A 392 60.00 -43.99 20.99
CA ASP A 392 59.41 -44.40 22.26
C ASP A 392 58.68 -43.27 23.02
N ASN A 393 58.66 -42.06 22.43
CA ASN A 393 57.99 -40.85 22.89
C ASN A 393 58.50 -40.34 24.25
N ASP A 394 59.80 -40.41 24.48
CA ASP A 394 60.43 -39.89 25.70
C ASP A 394 60.94 -38.44 25.60
N LEU A 395 60.68 -37.79 24.45
CA LEU A 395 61.06 -36.43 24.06
C LEU A 395 62.52 -36.25 23.65
N ILE A 396 63.29 -37.33 23.51
CA ILE A 396 64.64 -37.32 22.94
C ILE A 396 64.58 -37.96 21.56
N ASP A 397 65.12 -37.28 20.55
CA ASP A 397 65.09 -37.81 19.19
C ASP A 397 66.02 -39.02 19.04
N ASN A 398 65.65 -39.93 18.14
CA ASN A 398 66.34 -41.18 17.85
C ASN A 398 67.83 -41.01 17.48
N THR A 399 68.29 -39.80 17.11
CA THR A 399 69.70 -39.56 16.76
C THR A 399 70.58 -39.33 18.00
N ILE A 400 69.97 -39.02 19.15
CA ILE A 400 70.63 -38.72 20.43
C ILE A 400 70.22 -39.72 21.54
N ASP A 401 69.07 -40.38 21.41
CA ASP A 401 68.59 -41.37 22.38
C ASP A 401 69.45 -42.66 22.43
N ASP A 402 70.16 -42.83 23.54
CA ASP A 402 70.95 -44.04 23.85
C ASP A 402 70.09 -45.18 24.41
N CYS A 403 68.87 -44.88 24.84
CA CYS A 403 67.93 -45.74 25.56
C CYS A 403 66.61 -45.90 24.78
N ALA A 404 66.69 -46.48 23.59
CA ALA A 404 65.61 -46.73 22.60
C ALA A 404 64.26 -47.36 23.04
N ALA A 405 64.04 -47.62 24.33
CA ALA A 405 62.77 -48.01 24.89
C ALA A 405 62.68 -47.61 26.37
N THR A 406 62.51 -46.32 26.63
CA THR A 406 62.17 -45.74 27.92
C THR A 406 60.75 -46.14 28.34
N PRO A 407 60.54 -46.62 29.58
CA PRO A 407 59.20 -46.90 30.07
C PRO A 407 58.31 -45.65 30.10
N ALA A 408 57.11 -45.77 29.55
CA ALA A 408 56.19 -44.64 29.40
C ALA A 408 55.90 -43.89 30.72
N GLY A 409 56.15 -42.58 30.70
CA GLY A 409 55.90 -41.67 31.82
C GLY A 409 57.08 -41.48 32.77
N GLU A 410 58.22 -42.11 32.51
CA GLU A 410 59.46 -41.85 33.24
C GLU A 410 60.17 -40.60 32.70
N GLN A 411 60.88 -39.88 33.58
CA GLN A 411 61.71 -38.74 33.17
C GLN A 411 63.08 -39.25 32.72
N VAL A 412 63.51 -38.79 31.54
CA VAL A 412 64.81 -39.14 30.95
C VAL A 412 65.86 -38.07 31.16
N ASN A 413 67.12 -38.48 31.11
CA ASN A 413 68.28 -37.59 31.09
C ASN A 413 68.55 -37.07 29.66
N GLN A 414 69.71 -36.44 29.44
CA GLN A 414 70.06 -35.87 28.13
C GLN A 414 70.38 -36.93 27.08
N GLU A 415 70.55 -38.17 27.51
CA GLU A 415 70.88 -39.34 26.70
C GLU A 415 69.65 -40.25 26.46
N GLY A 416 68.44 -39.81 26.83
CA GLY A 416 67.20 -40.60 26.66
C GLY A 416 67.00 -41.71 27.69
N CYS A 417 67.82 -41.78 28.75
CA CYS A 417 67.69 -42.84 29.76
C CYS A 417 66.99 -42.36 31.03
N SER A 418 66.09 -43.18 31.57
CA SER A 418 65.45 -42.93 32.87
C SER A 418 66.24 -43.49 34.06
N ALA A 419 65.88 -43.06 35.27
CA ALA A 419 66.45 -43.57 36.52
C ALA A 419 66.25 -45.08 36.75
N THR A 420 65.29 -45.73 36.07
CA THR A 420 65.10 -47.19 36.17
C THR A 420 66.05 -47.96 35.26
N GLN A 421 66.64 -47.28 34.27
CA GLN A 421 67.59 -47.83 33.32
C GLN A 421 69.04 -47.53 33.75
N THR A 422 69.29 -46.41 34.43
CA THR A 422 70.63 -45.97 34.89
C THR A 422 71.08 -46.57 36.23
N ASP A 423 72.40 -46.65 36.42
CA ASP A 423 73.13 -47.16 37.60
C ASP A 423 74.43 -46.35 37.71
N GLN A 424 74.39 -45.26 38.46
CA GLN A 424 75.38 -44.17 38.39
C GLN A 424 76.73 -44.54 39.01
N ASP A 425 76.74 -45.21 40.16
CA ASP A 425 77.96 -45.60 40.88
C ASP A 425 78.39 -47.04 40.59
N MET A 426 77.60 -47.78 39.81
CA MET A 426 77.85 -49.16 39.37
C MET A 426 77.94 -50.14 40.54
N ASP A 427 77.18 -49.89 41.61
CA ASP A 427 77.09 -50.78 42.76
C ASP A 427 76.13 -51.97 42.53
N GLY A 428 75.31 -51.90 41.46
CA GLY A 428 74.37 -52.91 41.02
C GLY A 428 72.92 -52.64 41.40
N ILE A 429 72.61 -51.53 42.07
CA ILE A 429 71.28 -51.02 42.33
C ILE A 429 70.99 -49.91 41.30
N LYS A 430 69.82 -49.94 40.65
CA LYS A 430 69.43 -48.89 39.68
C LYS A 430 69.12 -47.59 40.42
N ASP A 431 69.40 -46.45 39.80
CA ASP A 431 69.25 -45.13 40.42
C ASP A 431 67.84 -44.88 41.00
N ALA A 432 66.79 -45.46 40.39
CA ALA A 432 65.42 -45.38 40.87
C ALA A 432 65.18 -46.09 42.22
N TYR A 433 66.03 -47.06 42.57
CA TYR A 433 65.95 -47.87 43.79
C TYR A 433 67.16 -47.68 44.70
N ASP A 434 68.06 -46.76 44.35
CA ASP A 434 69.28 -46.45 45.10
C ASP A 434 69.10 -45.13 45.87
N LEU A 435 69.09 -45.22 47.20
CA LEU A 435 69.00 -44.07 48.11
C LEU A 435 70.33 -43.32 48.22
N CYS A 436 71.45 -44.00 47.93
CA CYS A 436 72.81 -43.49 48.01
C CYS A 436 73.55 -43.69 46.67
N ARG A 437 73.11 -42.96 45.64
CA ARG A 437 73.59 -43.00 44.24
C ARG A 437 75.06 -42.66 44.01
N ASP A 438 75.82 -42.49 45.08
CA ASP A 438 77.23 -42.10 45.10
C ASP A 438 78.06 -42.99 46.03
N THR A 439 77.57 -44.18 46.34
CA THR A 439 78.28 -45.15 47.19
C THR A 439 79.61 -45.52 46.55
N ALA A 440 80.68 -45.14 47.25
CA ALA A 440 82.02 -45.31 46.73
C ALA A 440 82.35 -46.80 46.49
N ALA A 441 82.83 -47.09 45.27
CA ALA A 441 83.21 -48.45 44.87
C ALA A 441 84.10 -49.15 45.90
N GLY A 442 83.62 -50.28 46.44
CA GLY A 442 84.32 -51.09 47.45
C GLY A 442 83.76 -50.95 48.87
N HIS A 443 82.86 -50.00 49.12
CA HIS A 443 82.04 -49.95 50.32
C HIS A 443 80.76 -50.71 50.03
N GLY A 444 80.62 -51.93 50.55
CA GLY A 444 79.47 -52.80 50.21
C GLY A 444 78.14 -52.13 50.60
N PRO A 445 77.29 -51.74 49.63
CA PRO A 445 76.00 -51.13 49.91
C PRO A 445 75.05 -52.18 50.50
N ASP A 446 74.04 -51.73 51.21
CA ASP A 446 72.90 -52.56 51.57
C ASP A 446 71.83 -52.59 50.46
N LEU A 447 70.61 -52.99 50.79
CA LEU A 447 69.53 -53.09 49.81
C LEU A 447 68.99 -51.73 49.35
N ASP A 448 69.27 -50.66 50.10
CA ASP A 448 68.87 -49.30 49.76
C ASP A 448 70.03 -48.56 49.05
N GLY A 449 71.10 -49.26 48.67
CA GLY A 449 72.27 -48.69 47.98
C GLY A 449 73.22 -47.94 48.91
N CYS A 450 72.97 -47.90 50.23
CA CYS A 450 73.76 -47.12 51.18
C CYS A 450 74.81 -47.97 51.90
N SER A 451 76.03 -47.42 52.05
CA SER A 451 77.06 -48.04 52.89
C SER A 451 77.01 -47.52 54.33
N GLU A 452 77.63 -48.25 55.28
CA GLU A 452 77.78 -47.80 56.68
C GLU A 452 78.54 -46.47 56.84
N HIS A 453 79.17 -45.97 55.76
CA HIS A 453 79.84 -44.67 55.78
C HIS A 453 78.88 -43.50 55.49
N GLN A 454 77.67 -43.79 55.02
CA GLN A 454 76.62 -42.81 54.68
C GLN A 454 75.42 -42.88 55.64
N LYS A 455 75.36 -43.87 56.52
CA LYS A 455 74.26 -44.05 57.49
C LYS A 455 74.54 -43.35 58.81
N ASP A 456 73.49 -42.81 59.39
CA ASP A 456 73.42 -42.19 60.72
C ASP A 456 72.13 -42.73 61.37
N ASP A 457 72.27 -43.74 62.24
CA ASP A 457 71.16 -44.56 62.74
C ASP A 457 70.33 -43.86 63.84
N ASP A 458 70.92 -42.94 64.60
CA ASP A 458 70.27 -42.16 65.66
C ASP A 458 70.02 -40.69 65.29
N GLU A 459 70.37 -40.31 64.06
CA GLU A 459 70.08 -39.01 63.43
C GLU A 459 70.70 -37.83 64.19
N ASP A 460 71.81 -38.09 64.88
CA ASP A 460 72.50 -37.12 65.74
C ASP A 460 73.46 -36.20 64.96
N GLY A 461 73.65 -36.49 63.66
CA GLY A 461 74.50 -35.75 62.73
C GLY A 461 75.88 -36.35 62.53
N VAL A 462 76.22 -37.45 63.22
CA VAL A 462 77.49 -38.17 63.11
C VAL A 462 77.24 -39.56 62.53
N PHE A 463 77.76 -39.83 61.33
CA PHE A 463 77.57 -41.13 60.67
C PHE A 463 78.07 -42.31 61.52
N ASN A 464 77.43 -43.47 61.41
CA ASN A 464 77.67 -44.70 62.17
C ASN A 464 79.14 -45.13 62.29
N VAL A 465 79.97 -44.82 61.28
CA VAL A 465 81.40 -45.16 61.28
C VAL A 465 82.23 -44.26 62.21
N ALA A 466 81.74 -43.05 62.48
CA ALA A 466 82.34 -42.03 63.34
C ALA A 466 81.61 -41.85 64.68
N ASP A 467 80.35 -42.28 64.80
CA ASP A 467 79.59 -42.23 66.04
C ASP A 467 80.03 -43.30 67.05
N ARG A 468 80.47 -42.82 68.20
CA ARG A 468 80.92 -43.62 69.35
C ARG A 468 79.82 -43.75 70.41
N CYS A 469 78.84 -42.86 70.42
CA CYS A 469 77.78 -42.74 71.41
C CYS A 469 76.41 -43.07 70.82
N LYS A 470 76.23 -44.36 70.54
CA LYS A 470 74.97 -44.87 69.96
C LYS A 470 73.73 -44.53 70.79
N GLY A 471 72.72 -44.00 70.11
CA GLY A 471 71.42 -43.64 70.65
C GLY A 471 71.39 -42.25 71.28
N THR A 472 72.26 -41.35 70.84
CA THR A 472 72.20 -39.94 71.20
C THR A 472 70.92 -39.35 70.62
N ASP A 473 70.13 -38.67 71.45
CA ASP A 473 68.89 -38.05 70.99
C ASP A 473 69.26 -36.89 70.07
N ALA A 474 68.88 -36.98 68.79
CA ALA A 474 69.05 -35.95 67.77
C ALA A 474 68.59 -34.52 68.18
N ASN A 475 67.77 -34.40 69.23
CA ASN A 475 67.31 -33.11 69.76
C ASN A 475 68.25 -32.48 70.80
N GLN A 476 69.37 -33.12 71.16
CA GLN A 476 70.36 -32.51 72.04
C GLN A 476 71.07 -31.36 71.31
N THR A 477 71.20 -30.22 72.00
CA THR A 477 71.74 -29.00 71.36
C THR A 477 73.26 -28.97 71.26
N VAL A 478 73.95 -29.89 71.93
CA VAL A 478 75.42 -29.99 71.97
C VAL A 478 75.79 -31.47 71.92
N ILE A 479 76.13 -31.93 70.72
CA ILE A 479 76.69 -33.25 70.42
C ILE A 479 78.11 -32.98 69.93
N ASP A 480 79.09 -33.71 70.45
CA ASP A 480 80.49 -33.55 70.03
C ASP A 480 80.78 -34.26 68.69
N ASP A 481 82.01 -34.07 68.17
CA ASP A 481 82.44 -34.67 66.90
C ASP A 481 82.54 -36.23 66.96
N GLU A 482 82.32 -36.84 68.12
CA GLU A 482 82.28 -38.29 68.34
C GLU A 482 80.84 -38.84 68.56
N GLY A 483 79.81 -37.99 68.42
CA GLY A 483 78.39 -38.37 68.54
C GLY A 483 77.85 -38.38 69.98
N CYS A 484 78.57 -37.80 70.95
CA CYS A 484 78.17 -37.84 72.36
C CYS A 484 77.52 -36.53 72.81
N ALA A 485 76.35 -36.59 73.47
CA ALA A 485 75.77 -35.44 74.16
C ALA A 485 76.43 -35.19 75.53
N LEU A 486 76.38 -33.95 76.03
CA LEU A 486 77.04 -33.54 77.30
C LEU A 486 76.68 -34.42 78.51
N ASN A 487 75.45 -34.92 78.59
CA ASN A 487 75.00 -35.79 79.68
C ASN A 487 75.46 -37.26 79.53
N GLN A 488 76.07 -37.63 78.41
CA GLN A 488 76.68 -38.94 78.16
C GLN A 488 78.19 -38.93 78.39
N ILE A 489 78.77 -37.75 78.68
CA ILE A 489 80.21 -37.58 78.93
C ILE A 489 80.45 -37.58 80.45
N ASP A 490 81.34 -38.46 80.89
CA ASP A 490 81.86 -38.61 82.26
C ASP A 490 83.39 -38.73 82.12
N THR A 491 84.07 -37.59 82.20
CA THR A 491 85.46 -37.42 81.78
C THR A 491 86.44 -38.11 82.72
N ASP A 492 86.18 -38.12 84.03
CA ASP A 492 87.06 -38.75 85.01
C ASP A 492 86.55 -40.11 85.54
N GLY A 493 85.33 -40.49 85.18
CA GLY A 493 84.78 -41.82 85.37
C GLY A 493 84.30 -42.08 86.79
N ASP A 494 83.95 -41.04 87.54
CA ASP A 494 83.52 -41.15 88.94
C ASP A 494 82.03 -41.53 89.09
N GLY A 495 81.29 -41.47 87.99
CA GLY A 495 79.88 -41.84 87.89
C GLY A 495 78.91 -40.66 87.99
N VAL A 496 79.40 -39.43 88.04
CA VAL A 496 78.65 -38.19 87.81
C VAL A 496 79.01 -37.69 86.40
N ASN A 497 78.02 -37.23 85.62
CA ASN A 497 78.32 -36.69 84.29
C ASN A 497 78.93 -35.28 84.43
N ASP A 498 79.69 -34.87 83.42
CA ASP A 498 80.42 -33.60 83.41
C ASP A 498 79.50 -32.36 83.61
N GLU A 499 78.20 -32.45 83.32
CA GLU A 499 77.24 -31.35 83.53
C GLU A 499 76.86 -31.20 85.01
N GLU A 500 76.87 -32.29 85.77
CA GLU A 500 76.47 -32.34 87.19
C GLU A 500 77.68 -32.43 88.15
N ASP A 501 78.91 -32.42 87.62
CA ASP A 501 80.15 -32.50 88.39
C ASP A 501 80.86 -31.13 88.44
N ASP A 502 80.93 -30.52 89.63
CA ASP A 502 81.64 -29.25 89.83
C ASP A 502 83.17 -29.38 89.63
N PHE A 503 83.71 -30.61 89.69
CA PHE A 503 85.13 -30.93 89.53
C PHE A 503 85.39 -32.07 88.53
N VAL A 504 84.86 -31.91 87.31
CA VAL A 504 84.95 -32.75 86.08
C VAL A 504 86.29 -33.50 85.77
N PHE A 505 87.40 -33.21 86.44
CA PHE A 505 88.69 -33.89 86.25
C PHE A 505 89.28 -34.53 87.51
N ASP A 506 88.58 -34.48 88.66
CA ASP A 506 88.99 -35.14 89.90
C ASP A 506 87.91 -36.09 90.43
N ALA A 507 88.05 -37.36 90.04
CA ALA A 507 87.10 -38.43 90.34
C ALA A 507 86.88 -38.77 91.83
N ASN A 508 87.35 -37.95 92.77
CA ASN A 508 87.11 -38.13 94.20
C ASN A 508 86.25 -37.01 94.82
N GLU A 509 85.92 -35.96 94.08
CA GLU A 509 85.19 -34.79 94.56
C GLU A 509 84.25 -34.29 93.46
N SER A 510 83.00 -34.01 93.79
CA SER A 510 81.99 -33.59 92.79
C SER A 510 80.97 -32.57 93.33
N LEU A 511 81.22 -31.99 94.51
CA LEU A 511 80.35 -30.99 95.14
C LEU A 511 81.13 -29.81 95.73
N ASP A 512 80.76 -28.61 95.29
CA ASP A 512 81.11 -27.31 95.88
C ASP A 512 79.82 -26.51 96.11
N SER A 513 79.25 -26.63 97.31
CA SER A 513 77.90 -26.18 97.63
C SER A 513 77.74 -24.65 97.68
N ASP A 514 78.82 -23.89 97.81
CA ASP A 514 78.77 -22.42 97.79
C ASP A 514 79.62 -21.77 96.70
N ASN A 515 80.22 -22.59 95.83
CA ASN A 515 80.99 -22.18 94.66
C ASN A 515 82.17 -21.25 95.00
N ASP A 516 82.79 -21.44 96.16
CA ASP A 516 84.01 -20.70 96.52
C ASP A 516 85.29 -21.32 95.94
N GLY A 517 85.17 -22.49 95.31
CA GLY A 517 86.24 -23.24 94.65
C GLY A 517 87.00 -24.18 95.58
N VAL A 518 86.52 -24.39 96.81
CA VAL A 518 87.02 -25.40 97.74
C VAL A 518 85.93 -26.45 97.93
N ALA A 519 86.24 -27.72 97.63
CA ALA A 519 85.27 -28.78 97.83
C ALA A 519 84.77 -28.83 99.29
N ASP A 520 83.47 -29.06 99.47
CA ASP A 520 82.75 -28.99 100.76
C ASP A 520 83.46 -29.72 101.92
N ARG A 521 84.16 -30.81 101.61
CA ARG A 521 84.86 -31.64 102.61
C ARG A 521 86.11 -30.98 103.21
N TYR A 522 86.64 -29.96 102.55
CA TYR A 522 87.81 -29.20 102.99
C TYR A 522 87.47 -27.76 103.38
N ASP A 523 86.20 -27.38 103.29
CA ASP A 523 85.70 -26.10 103.78
C ASP A 523 85.04 -26.25 105.16
N ASP A 524 85.50 -25.47 106.14
CA ASP A 524 84.95 -25.43 107.50
C ASP A 524 83.63 -24.60 107.56
N ALA A 525 83.29 -23.85 106.51
CA ALA A 525 82.01 -23.18 106.35
C ALA A 525 81.42 -23.37 104.93
N PRO A 526 81.08 -24.62 104.54
CA PRO A 526 80.77 -25.07 103.17
C PRO A 526 79.45 -24.55 102.56
N PHE A 527 78.87 -23.49 103.13
CA PHE A 527 77.69 -22.80 102.60
C PHE A 527 77.81 -21.26 102.72
N ASP A 528 79.01 -20.76 103.01
CA ASP A 528 79.34 -19.34 103.19
C ASP A 528 80.58 -19.00 102.36
N SER A 529 80.35 -18.76 101.08
CA SER A 529 81.38 -18.52 100.06
C SER A 529 82.33 -17.34 100.33
N ALA A 530 82.11 -16.58 101.41
CA ALA A 530 82.97 -15.49 101.83
C ALA A 530 84.04 -15.92 102.84
N ARG A 531 84.02 -17.16 103.34
CA ARG A 531 84.86 -17.60 104.45
C ARG A 531 85.10 -19.10 104.47
N SER A 532 86.39 -19.47 104.55
CA SER A 532 86.80 -20.87 104.69
C SER A 532 87.62 -21.16 105.99
N GLU A 533 87.65 -20.24 106.98
CA GLU A 533 88.39 -20.39 108.28
C GLU A 533 87.66 -19.85 109.56
N ALA A 534 88.07 -20.26 110.79
CA ALA A 534 87.40 -20.00 112.10
C ALA A 534 88.02 -18.89 113.00
N LEU A 535 87.23 -18.22 113.87
CA LEU A 535 87.67 -17.11 114.78
C LEU A 535 87.50 -17.40 116.30
N ALA A 536 88.36 -16.79 117.13
CA ALA A 536 88.40 -16.90 118.61
C ALA A 536 88.39 -15.52 119.31
N GLU A 537 87.71 -15.36 120.47
CA GLU A 537 87.98 -14.30 121.48
C GLU A 537 87.40 -14.59 122.90
N GLU A 538 88.12 -14.22 123.98
CA GLU A 538 87.66 -14.15 125.39
C GLU A 538 87.48 -12.69 125.83
N GLY A 539 86.36 -12.36 126.51
CA GLY A 539 86.32 -11.17 127.40
C GLY A 539 85.07 -10.26 127.44
N GLY A 540 83.87 -10.82 127.59
CA GLY A 540 82.83 -10.36 128.54
C GLY A 540 82.16 -8.97 128.45
N GLY A 541 80.81 -8.98 128.33
CA GLY A 541 79.99 -7.93 128.96
C GLY A 541 78.55 -7.71 128.45
N GLY A 542 77.59 -8.56 128.87
CA GLY A 542 76.16 -8.25 129.09
C GLY A 542 75.33 -7.91 127.84
N GLY A 543 74.37 -8.74 127.42
CA GLY A 543 73.16 -9.07 128.17
C GLY A 543 72.02 -8.96 127.18
N PHE A 544 71.58 -10.10 126.66
CA PHE A 544 70.39 -10.79 127.13
C PHE A 544 69.13 -10.30 126.42
N VAL A 545 68.44 -11.30 125.89
CA VAL A 545 66.99 -11.38 125.76
C VAL A 545 66.45 -11.27 124.35
N TYR A 546 66.27 -12.48 123.83
CA TYR A 546 65.04 -12.98 123.24
C TYR A 546 64.43 -12.09 122.18
N ALA A 547 64.55 -12.50 120.93
CA ALA A 547 63.78 -13.62 120.41
C ALA A 547 62.30 -13.31 120.37
N ILE A 548 61.73 -13.97 119.36
CA ILE A 548 60.38 -14.45 119.40
C ILE A 548 59.39 -13.33 119.15
N ILE A 549 58.76 -13.59 118.02
CA ILE A 549 57.38 -13.29 117.76
C ILE A 549 57.22 -12.02 116.93
N VAL A 550 57.26 -12.19 115.61
CA VAL A 550 56.20 -12.85 114.83
C VAL A 550 55.46 -11.75 114.10
N LEU A 551 54.67 -12.22 113.16
CA LEU A 551 53.47 -11.56 112.68
C LEU A 551 53.77 -10.55 111.58
N LEU A 552 53.31 -10.94 110.38
CA LEU A 552 52.78 -10.07 109.32
C LEU A 552 53.89 -9.66 108.34
N VAL A 553 53.80 -9.86 107.03
CA VAL A 553 52.66 -9.76 106.11
C VAL A 553 53.27 -10.05 104.72
N LEU A 554 52.80 -11.04 103.97
CA LEU A 554 51.73 -10.93 102.95
C LEU A 554 52.14 -10.19 101.66
N CYS A 555 51.79 -10.84 100.53
CA CYS A 555 51.58 -10.34 99.16
C CYS A 555 52.84 -10.11 98.29
N GLY A 556 52.90 -10.44 97.01
CA GLY A 556 51.95 -10.97 96.01
C GLY A 556 52.73 -11.23 94.70
N LEU A 557 52.48 -12.34 93.99
CA LEU A 557 51.59 -12.48 92.81
C LEU A 557 52.06 -11.88 91.47
N GLY A 558 52.09 -12.73 90.43
CA GLY A 558 51.84 -12.40 89.01
C GLY A 558 52.98 -12.80 88.05
N ALA A 559 53.01 -13.98 87.39
CA ALA A 559 52.22 -14.46 86.22
C ALA A 559 52.73 -13.90 84.86
N LEU A 560 52.70 -14.55 83.66
CA LEU A 560 52.49 -15.92 83.14
C LEU A 560 52.43 -15.81 81.56
N LEU A 561 53.19 -16.65 80.82
CA LEU A 561 52.90 -17.33 79.52
C LEU A 561 52.52 -16.61 78.16
N VAL A 562 53.12 -17.12 77.04
CA VAL A 562 52.51 -17.78 75.81
C VAL A 562 52.23 -17.07 74.44
N VAL A 563 52.89 -17.62 73.37
CA VAL A 563 52.40 -18.19 72.06
C VAL A 563 52.36 -17.48 70.66
N ARG A 564 52.97 -18.22 69.69
CA ARG A 564 52.77 -18.62 68.25
C ARG A 564 51.87 -17.93 67.18
N ARG A 565 52.39 -18.04 65.92
CA ARG A 565 51.90 -18.55 64.58
C ARG A 565 50.63 -18.05 63.83
N ASN A 566 50.89 -17.80 62.53
CA ASN A 566 50.31 -18.30 61.25
C ASN A 566 48.99 -17.80 60.60
N ASP A 567 49.17 -17.46 59.30
CA ASP A 567 48.57 -17.96 58.03
C ASP A 567 47.13 -17.67 57.53
N GLU A 568 47.12 -17.32 56.22
CA GLU A 568 46.27 -17.80 55.09
C GLU A 568 44.76 -17.44 55.04
N ALA A 569 44.04 -17.38 53.90
CA ALA A 569 44.31 -17.40 52.45
C ALA A 569 42.97 -17.13 51.67
N ALA A 570 43.12 -16.87 50.36
CA ALA A 570 42.30 -17.31 49.21
C ALA A 570 40.95 -16.64 48.81
N GLY A 571 40.82 -16.40 47.48
CA GLY A 571 39.55 -16.66 46.76
C GLY A 571 39.14 -15.78 45.54
N MET A 572 39.81 -15.94 44.39
CA MET A 572 39.36 -15.97 42.96
C MET A 572 38.22 -15.08 42.36
N GLY A 573 38.45 -14.60 41.11
CA GLY A 573 37.39 -14.37 40.09
C GLY A 573 37.73 -13.34 38.98
N SER A 574 37.87 -13.80 37.73
CA SER A 574 38.30 -13.11 36.48
C SER A 574 37.19 -12.34 35.73
N ALA A 575 37.55 -11.30 34.94
CA ALA A 575 37.30 -11.17 33.47
C ALA A 575 37.57 -9.74 32.93
N PHE A 576 38.07 -9.70 31.68
CA PHE A 576 38.50 -8.58 30.82
C PHE A 576 37.45 -7.49 30.54
N ALA A 577 37.90 -6.25 30.29
CA ALA A 577 37.90 -5.61 28.96
C ALA A 577 37.96 -4.06 29.02
N GLU A 578 38.95 -3.56 28.28
CA GLU A 578 39.01 -2.35 27.43
C GLU A 578 38.81 -0.92 27.94
N ALA A 579 39.74 -0.11 27.44
CA ALA A 579 39.84 1.32 27.47
C ALA A 579 39.36 1.90 26.14
N ASN A 580 38.84 3.13 26.16
CA ASN A 580 38.82 4.01 25.00
C ASN A 580 38.92 5.48 25.44
N TYR A 581 39.76 6.24 24.74
CA TYR A 581 40.02 7.67 24.89
C TYR A 581 40.32 8.24 23.49
N ASP A 582 39.73 9.38 23.15
CA ASP A 582 40.11 10.38 22.12
C ASP A 582 39.13 11.57 22.32
N ASP A 583 39.43 12.88 22.42
CA ASP A 583 40.36 13.85 21.77
C ASP A 583 40.12 14.00 20.25
N ALA A 584 40.00 15.15 19.57
CA ALA A 584 39.87 16.58 19.87
C ALA A 584 39.46 17.33 18.56
N ALA A 585 38.95 18.56 18.72
CA ALA A 585 39.14 19.76 17.86
C ALA A 585 38.77 19.73 16.34
N THR A 586 37.81 20.54 15.85
CA THR A 586 37.83 22.01 15.51
C THR A 586 37.80 22.19 13.99
N ASP A 587 36.89 23.03 13.46
CA ASP A 587 36.93 23.48 12.06
C ASP A 587 36.55 24.96 11.86
N HIS A 588 37.26 25.62 10.94
CA HIS A 588 37.22 27.04 10.52
C HIS A 588 37.97 27.04 9.15
N ASN A 589 37.61 27.67 8.02
CA ASN A 589 36.67 28.75 7.67
C ASN A 589 36.87 29.13 6.15
N MET A 590 35.90 29.83 5.52
CA MET A 590 35.99 30.80 4.36
C MET A 590 36.13 30.25 2.90
N ALA A 591 35.59 30.81 1.80
CA ALA A 591 34.87 32.06 1.40
C ALA A 591 34.17 31.84 0.00
N GLY A 592 33.01 32.48 -0.32
CA GLY A 592 32.83 33.67 -1.21
C GLY A 592 32.76 33.33 -2.73
N GLU A 593 31.93 33.84 -3.66
CA GLU A 593 31.00 34.99 -3.79
C GLU A 593 30.14 34.85 -5.10
N THR A 594 28.87 35.32 -5.04
CA THR A 594 28.04 36.03 -6.06
C THR A 594 27.58 35.40 -7.40
N LYS A 595 26.24 35.43 -7.63
CA LYS A 595 25.61 35.88 -8.90
C LYS A 595 24.13 36.29 -8.70
N ALA A 596 23.68 37.27 -9.47
CA ALA A 596 22.50 38.11 -9.25
C ALA A 596 21.19 37.62 -9.90
N LEU A 597 20.06 38.13 -9.34
CA LEU A 597 18.64 38.07 -9.73
C LEU A 597 18.34 38.35 -11.24
N PRO A 598 17.22 37.84 -11.83
CA PRO A 598 15.87 38.47 -11.73
C PRO A 598 14.69 37.43 -11.78
N GLN A 599 13.38 37.66 -11.64
CA GLN A 599 12.46 38.82 -11.65
C GLN A 599 11.35 38.62 -10.58
N ILE A 600 10.74 39.72 -10.16
CA ILE A 600 9.61 39.81 -9.23
C ILE A 600 8.35 39.45 -10.03
N ALA A 601 7.62 38.40 -9.64
CA ALA A 601 6.36 38.04 -10.27
C ALA A 601 5.32 39.13 -10.02
N GLU A 602 4.71 39.64 -11.09
CA GLU A 602 3.60 40.58 -11.02
C GLU A 602 2.33 39.85 -10.55
N THR A 603 1.51 40.53 -9.76
CA THR A 603 0.15 40.11 -9.41
C THR A 603 -0.66 39.85 -10.69
N GLN A 604 -1.19 38.64 -10.83
CA GLN A 604 -2.09 38.29 -11.94
C GLN A 604 -3.53 38.60 -11.51
N GLU A 605 -4.20 39.47 -12.26
CA GLU A 605 -5.62 39.77 -12.11
C GLU A 605 -6.37 39.29 -13.36
N TRP A 606 -7.49 38.59 -13.16
CA TRP A 606 -8.38 38.14 -14.25
C TRP A 606 -9.85 38.19 -13.82
N GLU A 607 -10.76 38.01 -14.76
CA GLU A 607 -12.20 37.97 -14.51
C GLU A 607 -12.75 36.63 -15.00
N GLU A 608 -13.50 35.95 -14.13
CA GLU A 608 -14.08 34.64 -14.39
C GLU A 608 -15.50 34.64 -13.79
N ASP A 609 -16.50 34.30 -14.62
CA ASP A 609 -17.93 34.32 -14.26
C ASP A 609 -18.44 35.64 -13.62
N GLY A 610 -17.85 36.77 -14.01
CA GLY A 610 -18.23 38.10 -13.52
C GLY A 610 -17.66 38.47 -12.15
N VAL A 611 -16.71 37.67 -11.63
CA VAL A 611 -15.94 37.96 -10.41
C VAL A 611 -14.50 38.28 -10.78
N HIS A 612 -13.97 39.39 -10.27
CA HIS A 612 -12.55 39.73 -10.47
C HIS A 612 -11.69 39.00 -9.44
N TRP A 613 -10.64 38.34 -9.92
CA TRP A 613 -9.68 37.55 -9.14
C TRP A 613 -8.29 38.19 -9.18
N SER A 614 -7.50 37.98 -8.12
CA SER A 614 -6.12 38.42 -8.00
C SER A 614 -5.29 37.34 -7.31
N LYS A 615 -4.12 37.02 -7.86
CA LYS A 615 -3.15 36.08 -7.28
C LYS A 615 -1.84 36.79 -6.97
N ALA A 616 -1.48 36.80 -5.68
CA ALA A 616 -0.23 37.38 -5.20
C ALA A 616 0.97 36.46 -5.51
N ALA A 617 2.18 37.05 -5.50
CA ALA A 617 3.42 36.34 -5.81
C ALA A 617 3.77 35.21 -4.83
N ASP A 618 3.16 35.18 -3.64
CA ASP A 618 3.28 34.10 -2.65
C ASP A 618 2.25 32.97 -2.84
N GLY A 619 1.39 33.07 -3.86
CA GLY A 619 0.37 32.08 -4.18
C GLY A 619 -1.01 32.37 -3.57
N THR A 620 -1.15 33.43 -2.76
CA THR A 620 -2.43 33.79 -2.13
C THR A 620 -3.46 34.24 -3.19
N LEU A 621 -4.63 33.59 -3.20
CA LEU A 621 -5.74 33.92 -4.09
C LEU A 621 -6.73 34.87 -3.39
N SER A 622 -7.24 35.87 -4.10
CA SER A 622 -8.23 36.82 -3.59
C SER A 622 -9.27 37.17 -4.67
N TYR A 623 -10.51 37.47 -4.27
CA TYR A 623 -11.56 37.95 -5.16
C TYR A 623 -12.05 39.34 -4.76
N TYR A 624 -12.55 40.12 -5.73
CA TYR A 624 -13.05 41.46 -5.53
C TYR A 624 -14.54 41.44 -5.19
N ASP A 625 -14.90 41.88 -3.99
CA ASP A 625 -16.29 42.02 -3.59
C ASP A 625 -16.80 43.44 -3.89
N ALA A 626 -17.75 43.53 -4.83
CA ALA A 626 -18.36 44.80 -5.23
C ALA A 626 -19.20 45.45 -4.11
N GLY A 627 -19.62 44.68 -3.10
CA GLY A 627 -20.38 45.20 -1.95
C GLY A 627 -19.52 45.95 -0.93
N SER A 628 -18.27 45.53 -0.75
CA SER A 628 -17.30 46.14 0.18
C SER A 628 -16.21 46.97 -0.48
N GLU A 629 -16.16 46.99 -1.82
CA GLU A 629 -15.13 47.67 -2.62
C GLU A 629 -13.69 47.26 -2.21
N SER A 630 -13.50 45.99 -1.87
CA SER A 630 -12.22 45.47 -1.36
C SER A 630 -11.91 44.05 -1.81
N TRP A 631 -10.62 43.73 -1.86
CA TRP A 631 -10.12 42.38 -2.17
C TRP A 631 -10.15 41.50 -0.91
N LEU A 632 -10.82 40.36 -1.00
CA LEU A 632 -10.94 39.38 0.08
C LEU A 632 -10.17 38.11 -0.29
N VAL A 633 -9.42 37.56 0.65
CA VAL A 633 -8.65 36.31 0.45
C VAL A 633 -9.62 35.15 0.31
N TYR A 634 -9.42 34.33 -0.72
CA TYR A 634 -10.15 33.10 -0.95
C TYR A 634 -9.47 31.98 -0.16
N GLU A 635 -10.04 31.61 0.98
CA GLU A 635 -9.64 30.41 1.72
C GLU A 635 -10.41 29.22 1.15
N GLN A 636 -9.68 28.19 0.69
CA GLN A 636 -10.25 26.90 0.24
C GLN A 636 -10.91 26.13 1.38
#